data_AF-A0A2E2ELC1-F1
#
_entry.id   AF-A0A2E2ELC1-F1
#
_cell.length_a   1.000
_cell.length_b   1.000
_cell.length_c   1.000
_cell.angle_alpha   90.00
_cell.angle_beta   90.00
_cell.angle_gamma   90.00
#
_symmetry.space_group_name_H-M   'P 1'
#
loop_
_entity.id
_entity.type
_entity.pdbx_description
1 polymer ?
#
loop_
_entity_poly.entity_id
_entity_poly.type
_entity_poly.pdbx_seq_one_letter_code
_entity_poly.pdbx_strand_id
1 'polypeptide(L)'
;MKKFFLLLLSVTCFLSFSQIIDLNIKSGDFVINQNLNSDISDSDSYRILFFNKLPTENQRDNLEQLGVKFLYYLPKNIFVVNLEQNLTQNNLSEFDIISINPILSSYKIDFKLQKDTFPSWSIKHDLLHIKLLLFKDVDISSIIEQVILVSENVEEINENSKSITIAIDPTNLITIANLSFVSYIEPIDAPGEPENYSGRTLHRTNVINTDYVTGRNYNGEGVNVVMQDDGYVQPHIDRQGRVDETFCNGCSSSSGNDHGDHCSGTIMGAGNLDPKGKGMADGSFLYTMGYSTQNYTNSNAFPLLHTNYDVVITSTSYSNGCNAGYTSLARDIDEQNNNYPSLIHIFSAGNNGSSSCTDPYISGTSGANWGNVTGGHKQAKNVIAVANLTSTSGLANSSSRGPAADGRIKPDIGAKGSSVYSTEHNNTYGTKTGTSMSCPGIAGIMAQLYQAYREVNNVTNPPSALMKCIMLNSADDIGNPGPDFRHGWGEVNAYRAVRMIENGHHFDGSISQSSNNTYTINVPANLSRVKVMVYWHDKEASTSASISLVNDIDIQLTTPGGASYNPWVLDPTPNSTLLNLDAVRGFDDLNNMEQVTIDNPPAGNYTLSIDGYAIPYGPQQYYVTYEFIDSDVELTYPIGGEGLVPGETEYLRWDSDHNQGLIDIEYSTNGGNSWSSIATNVQITNRYYSWQVPNVVTDNALIRITANNNTSQSLFPFTIIDVPSNLSVYWPCPDSINFSWNAVNGTTSYEISMLGQKYMDSIFTTTNTNVWVINPNPNVTDSWFSVRSKMNNGKGRRAIAVNAQSINSICSGYGCTDPVAYNYTVLAIVNDGSCCYVAGCTNISSVNYDSTACYDDGSCVSAILGCTDPNATNFDPNANTSISFGGAPDNTFGTGGFFNGDQHL
;
A
#
# COMPACT_ATOMS: atom_id res chain seq x y z
N MET A 1 51.64 -44.70 76.08
CA MET A 1 51.30 -43.52 75.26
C MET A 1 50.39 -43.99 74.11
N LYS A 2 49.43 -43.18 73.64
CA LYS A 2 48.58 -43.51 72.47
C LYS A 2 49.02 -42.70 71.25
N LYS A 3 48.84 -43.26 70.05
CA LYS A 3 48.45 -42.66 68.75
C LYS A 3 49.18 -43.35 67.59
N PHE A 4 48.62 -43.41 66.37
CA PHE A 4 47.25 -43.72 65.93
C PHE A 4 47.34 -44.07 64.44
N PHE A 5 46.44 -44.89 63.89
CA PHE A 5 46.40 -45.10 62.43
C PHE A 5 45.96 -43.82 61.72
N LEU A 6 46.58 -43.51 60.58
CA LEU A 6 46.10 -42.46 59.66
C LEU A 6 45.41 -43.14 58.48
N LEU A 7 44.15 -42.78 58.23
CA LEU A 7 43.38 -43.20 57.06
C LEU A 7 43.18 -41.96 56.18
N LEU A 8 43.60 -42.00 54.92
CA LEU A 8 43.29 -40.92 53.97
C LEU A 8 41.83 -41.07 53.53
N LEU A 9 41.05 -40.00 53.69
CA LEU A 9 39.70 -39.90 53.14
C LEU A 9 39.72 -38.92 51.96
N SER A 10 39.62 -39.44 50.74
CA SER A 10 39.55 -38.62 49.52
C SER A 10 38.13 -38.09 49.33
N VAL A 11 37.87 -36.88 49.82
CA VAL A 11 36.58 -36.19 49.60
C VAL A 11 36.57 -35.60 48.19
N THR A 12 35.98 -36.33 47.24
CA THR A 12 35.64 -35.79 45.91
C THR A 12 34.45 -34.86 46.05
N CYS A 13 34.72 -33.55 46.15
CA CYS A 13 33.67 -32.54 46.16
C CYS A 13 33.09 -32.38 44.74
N PHE A 14 31.92 -32.97 44.50
CA PHE A 14 31.15 -32.71 43.28
C PHE A 14 30.55 -31.30 43.35
N LEU A 15 31.31 -30.31 42.87
CA LEU A 15 30.76 -29.01 42.50
C LEU A 15 29.98 -29.20 41.19
N SER A 16 28.66 -29.35 41.30
CA SER A 16 27.75 -29.22 40.17
C SER A 16 27.77 -27.76 39.71
N PHE A 17 28.59 -27.46 38.70
CA PHE A 17 28.47 -26.21 37.96
C PHE A 17 27.11 -26.22 37.26
N SER A 18 26.19 -25.37 37.74
CA SER A 18 25.01 -24.98 36.98
C SER A 18 25.48 -24.46 35.64
N GLN A 19 25.04 -25.08 34.54
CA GLN A 19 25.27 -24.49 33.23
C GLN A 19 24.40 -23.23 33.11
N ILE A 20 25.00 -22.17 32.58
CA ILE A 20 24.35 -20.89 32.37
C ILE A 20 23.85 -20.85 30.93
N ILE A 21 22.65 -20.32 30.73
CA ILE A 21 22.01 -20.14 29.43
C ILE A 21 21.64 -18.66 29.30
N ASP A 22 22.10 -18.03 28.22
CA ASP A 22 21.77 -16.65 27.90
C ASP A 22 20.45 -16.61 27.12
N LEU A 23 19.48 -15.82 27.61
CA LEU A 23 18.20 -15.55 26.95
C LEU A 23 18.14 -14.07 26.56
N ASN A 24 18.28 -13.80 25.26
CA ASN A 24 18.18 -12.46 24.69
C ASN A 24 16.78 -12.28 24.09
N ILE A 25 15.99 -11.34 24.61
CA ILE A 25 14.59 -11.07 24.22
C ILE A 25 14.33 -9.56 24.17
N LYS A 26 13.21 -9.11 23.60
CA LYS A 26 12.91 -7.67 23.39
C LYS A 26 12.89 -6.85 24.69
N SER A 27 12.69 -7.50 25.83
CA SER A 27 12.74 -6.92 27.19
C SER A 27 14.16 -6.86 27.81
N GLY A 28 15.17 -7.48 27.20
CA GLY A 28 16.56 -7.44 27.64
C GLY A 28 17.33 -8.77 27.49
N ASP A 29 18.61 -8.73 27.86
CA ASP A 29 19.48 -9.90 27.95
C ASP A 29 19.46 -10.46 29.38
N PHE A 30 19.14 -11.75 29.53
CA PHE A 30 18.96 -12.40 30.83
C PHE A 30 19.82 -13.66 30.97
N VAL A 31 20.44 -13.80 32.15
CA VAL A 31 21.30 -14.94 32.51
C VAL A 31 20.48 -15.94 33.31
N ILE A 32 20.25 -17.14 32.77
CA ILE A 32 19.36 -18.16 33.34
C ILE A 32 20.17 -19.39 33.78
N ASN A 33 19.79 -19.99 34.91
CA ASN A 33 20.35 -21.26 35.36
C ASN A 33 19.65 -22.43 34.65
N GLN A 34 20.42 -23.45 34.27
CA GLN A 34 19.87 -24.70 33.78
C GLN A 34 18.97 -25.34 34.86
N ASN A 35 17.73 -25.64 34.49
CA ASN A 35 16.72 -26.25 35.33
C ASN A 35 15.95 -27.28 34.50
N LEU A 36 15.76 -28.49 35.00
CA LEU A 36 15.02 -29.56 34.29
C LEU A 36 13.77 -30.01 35.06
N ASN A 37 13.37 -29.28 36.11
CA ASN A 37 12.16 -29.60 36.84
C ASN A 37 10.92 -29.20 36.02
N SER A 38 10.02 -30.17 35.79
CA SER A 38 8.73 -29.98 35.13
C SER A 38 7.56 -29.78 36.10
N ASP A 39 7.81 -29.66 37.41
CA ASP A 39 6.76 -29.37 38.40
C ASP A 39 5.94 -28.11 38.02
N ILE A 40 4.61 -28.26 38.01
CA ILE A 40 3.64 -27.23 37.62
C ILE A 40 2.68 -26.98 38.78
N SER A 41 2.47 -25.71 39.11
CA SER A 41 1.43 -25.25 40.04
C SER A 41 0.17 -24.85 39.26
N ASP A 42 -1.02 -25.06 39.86
CA ASP A 42 -2.34 -24.74 39.26
C ASP A 42 -2.46 -23.32 38.65
N SER A 43 -1.70 -22.35 39.16
CA SER A 43 -1.75 -20.94 38.73
C SER A 43 -0.81 -20.55 37.57
N ASP A 44 0.19 -21.38 37.24
CA ASP A 44 1.17 -21.07 36.18
C ASP A 44 1.82 -22.34 35.58
N SER A 45 1.36 -22.68 34.37
CA SER A 45 1.83 -23.78 33.53
C SER A 45 2.70 -23.32 32.33
N TYR A 46 2.93 -22.02 32.16
CA TYR A 46 3.68 -21.49 31.02
C TYR A 46 5.19 -21.59 31.26
N ARG A 47 5.93 -22.14 30.29
CA ARG A 47 7.37 -22.40 30.43
C ARG A 47 8.15 -22.02 29.17
N ILE A 48 9.40 -21.63 29.38
CA ILE A 48 10.43 -21.52 28.35
C ILE A 48 11.21 -22.84 28.32
N LEU A 49 11.11 -23.58 27.22
CA LEU A 49 11.87 -24.78 26.92
C LEU A 49 13.06 -24.43 26.03
N PHE A 50 14.23 -24.91 26.41
CA PHE A 50 15.48 -24.76 25.67
C PHE A 50 15.90 -26.13 25.14
N PHE A 51 16.18 -26.24 23.85
CA PHE A 51 16.59 -27.48 23.20
C PHE A 51 18.05 -27.42 22.73
N ASN A 52 18.78 -28.53 22.83
CA ASN A 52 20.12 -28.66 22.26
C ASN A 52 20.10 -28.58 20.72
N LYS A 53 19.02 -29.07 20.10
CA LYS A 53 18.68 -28.94 18.68
C LYS A 53 17.16 -28.84 18.53
N LEU A 54 16.66 -28.07 17.58
CA LEU A 54 15.22 -28.04 17.24
C LEU A 54 14.66 -29.47 17.05
N PRO A 55 13.50 -29.80 17.67
CA PRO A 55 12.82 -31.07 17.43
C PRO A 55 12.32 -31.12 15.98
N THR A 56 12.43 -32.30 15.37
CA THR A 56 11.74 -32.58 14.08
C THR A 56 10.21 -32.53 14.25
N GLU A 57 9.49 -32.40 13.15
CA GLU A 57 8.01 -32.42 13.10
C GLU A 57 7.42 -33.58 13.92
N ASN A 58 7.81 -34.82 13.61
CA ASN A 58 7.42 -36.00 14.40
C ASN A 58 7.78 -35.93 15.90
N GLN A 59 8.89 -35.30 16.28
CA GLN A 59 9.25 -35.14 17.70
C GLN A 59 8.38 -34.09 18.40
N ARG A 60 7.99 -33.03 17.69
CA ARG A 60 7.04 -32.02 18.18
C ARG A 60 5.65 -32.62 18.34
N ASP A 61 5.16 -33.37 17.35
CA ASP A 61 3.87 -34.05 17.41
C ASP A 61 3.79 -35.03 18.57
N ASN A 62 4.90 -35.72 18.87
CA ASN A 62 5.02 -36.59 20.05
C ASN A 62 5.03 -35.78 21.37
N LEU A 63 5.66 -34.61 21.40
CA LEU A 63 5.64 -33.70 22.56
C LEU A 63 4.23 -33.12 22.80
N GLU A 64 3.51 -32.74 21.75
CA GLU A 64 2.11 -32.29 21.84
C GLU A 64 1.19 -33.42 22.34
N GLN A 65 1.38 -34.65 21.86
CA GLN A 65 0.69 -35.85 22.39
C GLN A 65 1.03 -36.18 23.85
N LEU A 66 2.15 -35.66 24.38
CA LEU A 66 2.54 -35.76 25.79
C LEU A 66 2.03 -34.58 26.64
N GLY A 67 1.31 -33.61 26.06
CA GLY A 67 0.79 -32.44 26.75
C GLY A 67 1.71 -31.21 26.75
N VAL A 68 2.73 -31.17 25.89
CA VAL A 68 3.59 -29.99 25.67
C VAL A 68 3.03 -29.17 24.51
N LYS A 69 2.21 -28.17 24.82
CA LYS A 69 1.52 -27.36 23.81
C LYS A 69 2.37 -26.16 23.42
N PHE A 70 2.91 -26.17 22.20
CA PHE A 70 3.76 -25.09 21.68
C PHE A 70 2.93 -23.83 21.40
N LEU A 71 3.37 -22.67 21.91
CA LEU A 71 2.66 -21.40 21.78
C LEU A 71 3.36 -20.45 20.81
N TYR A 72 4.66 -20.28 20.96
CA TYR A 72 5.51 -19.55 20.02
C TYR A 72 6.99 -19.95 20.15
N TYR A 73 7.74 -19.74 19.08
CA TYR A 73 9.20 -19.88 19.04
C TYR A 73 9.89 -18.61 19.55
N LEU A 74 11.07 -18.78 20.12
CA LEU A 74 12.07 -17.74 20.37
C LEU A 74 13.40 -18.21 19.74
N PRO A 75 14.18 -17.32 19.09
CA PRO A 75 15.42 -17.69 18.41
C PRO A 75 16.40 -18.52 19.25
N LYS A 76 17.24 -19.31 18.57
CA LYS A 76 18.28 -20.19 19.15
C LYS A 76 17.72 -21.44 19.88
N ASN A 77 16.81 -22.16 19.26
CA ASN A 77 16.23 -23.44 19.74
C ASN A 77 15.35 -23.31 21.01
N ILE A 78 14.67 -22.18 21.19
CA ILE A 78 13.88 -21.88 22.39
C ILE A 78 12.38 -21.88 22.03
N PHE A 79 11.54 -22.54 22.82
CA PHE A 79 10.08 -22.48 22.66
C PHE A 79 9.41 -22.02 23.95
N VAL A 80 8.35 -21.22 23.80
CA VAL A 80 7.41 -20.97 24.89
C VAL A 80 6.21 -21.88 24.70
N VAL A 81 5.86 -22.59 25.77
CA VAL A 81 4.86 -23.67 25.78
C VAL A 81 3.92 -23.55 26.98
N ASN A 82 2.75 -24.16 26.87
CA ASN A 82 1.88 -24.49 28.00
C ASN A 82 2.06 -25.99 28.31
N LEU A 83 2.33 -26.35 29.58
CA LEU A 83 2.53 -27.75 29.99
C LEU A 83 1.31 -28.29 30.74
N GLU A 84 0.81 -29.47 30.36
CA GLU A 84 -0.18 -30.19 31.16
C GLU A 84 0.37 -30.63 32.53
N GLN A 85 -0.47 -30.55 33.57
CA GLN A 85 -0.09 -30.73 34.98
C GLN A 85 0.54 -32.10 35.34
N ASN A 86 0.40 -33.11 34.47
CA ASN A 86 0.88 -34.48 34.72
C ASN A 86 2.25 -34.78 34.09
N LEU A 87 2.89 -33.81 33.42
CA LEU A 87 4.18 -33.99 32.75
C LEU A 87 5.33 -34.14 33.74
N THR A 88 5.99 -35.31 33.72
CA THR A 88 7.21 -35.55 34.50
C THR A 88 8.46 -35.40 33.64
N GLN A 89 9.60 -35.08 34.26
CA GLN A 89 10.91 -35.00 33.59
C GLN A 89 11.25 -36.26 32.77
N ASN A 90 10.79 -37.44 33.19
CA ASN A 90 10.99 -38.70 32.46
C ASN A 90 10.21 -38.78 31.14
N ASN A 91 9.12 -38.03 30.98
CA ASN A 91 8.38 -37.94 29.72
C ASN A 91 9.14 -37.10 28.67
N LEU A 92 10.04 -36.22 29.13
CA LEU A 92 10.71 -35.21 28.30
C LEU A 92 12.18 -35.57 28.00
N SER A 93 12.73 -36.60 28.65
CA SER A 93 14.16 -36.95 28.57
C SER A 93 14.65 -37.48 27.21
N GLU A 94 13.75 -37.79 26.28
CA GLU A 94 14.10 -38.29 24.93
C GLU A 94 14.18 -37.19 23.86
N PHE A 95 13.93 -35.93 24.22
CA PHE A 95 13.67 -34.84 23.27
C PHE A 95 14.74 -33.73 23.22
N ASP A 96 15.99 -34.01 23.65
CA ASP A 96 17.11 -33.04 23.63
C ASP A 96 16.84 -31.71 24.38
N ILE A 97 15.87 -31.68 25.31
CA ILE A 97 15.56 -30.53 26.15
C ILE A 97 16.67 -30.34 27.19
N ILE A 98 17.35 -29.19 27.12
CA ILE A 98 18.42 -28.82 28.06
C ILE A 98 17.93 -28.01 29.25
N SER A 99 16.79 -27.32 29.15
CA SER A 99 16.21 -26.57 30.28
C SER A 99 14.71 -26.29 30.12
N ILE A 100 14.01 -26.17 31.25
CA ILE A 100 12.60 -25.81 31.43
C ILE A 100 12.56 -24.72 32.51
N ASN A 101 12.08 -23.52 32.18
CA ASN A 101 12.08 -22.37 33.11
C ASN A 101 10.75 -21.60 33.14
N PRO A 102 10.37 -21.00 34.28
CA PRO A 102 9.18 -20.14 34.38
C PRO A 102 9.40 -18.78 33.71
N ILE A 103 8.30 -18.11 33.32
CA ILE A 103 8.33 -16.81 32.63
C ILE A 103 8.19 -15.68 33.66
N LEU A 104 9.33 -15.13 34.10
CA LEU A 104 9.34 -14.01 35.04
C LEU A 104 8.72 -12.75 34.43
N SER A 105 8.07 -11.92 35.25
CA SER A 105 7.42 -10.67 34.82
C SER A 105 8.40 -9.66 34.20
N SER A 106 9.68 -9.68 34.61
CA SER A 106 10.76 -8.91 33.98
C SER A 106 10.97 -9.23 32.49
N TYR A 107 10.65 -10.45 32.06
CA TYR A 107 10.77 -10.87 30.65
C TYR A 107 9.63 -10.33 29.78
N LYS A 108 8.52 -9.88 30.39
CA LYS A 108 7.27 -9.54 29.69
C LYS A 108 7.08 -8.06 29.40
N ILE A 109 7.88 -7.17 30.00
CA ILE A 109 7.68 -5.72 29.90
C ILE A 109 8.62 -5.14 28.83
N ASP A 110 8.09 -4.41 27.85
CA ASP A 110 8.90 -3.73 26.84
C ASP A 110 9.89 -2.73 27.47
N PHE A 111 11.12 -2.72 26.97
CA PHE A 111 12.20 -1.88 27.47
C PHE A 111 11.85 -0.37 27.54
N LYS A 112 10.95 0.11 26.68
CA LYS A 112 10.46 1.51 26.69
C LYS A 112 9.57 1.83 27.90
N LEU A 113 9.08 0.81 28.60
CA LEU A 113 8.33 0.92 29.86
C LEU A 113 9.19 0.65 31.12
N GLN A 114 10.41 0.12 30.98
CA GLN A 114 11.28 -0.25 32.11
C GLN A 114 12.10 0.90 32.72
N LYS A 115 12.07 2.10 32.13
CA LYS A 115 13.04 3.19 32.42
C LYS A 115 12.49 4.37 33.24
N ASP A 116 11.35 4.20 33.92
CA ASP A 116 10.63 5.28 34.64
C ASP A 116 10.33 6.53 33.77
N THR A 117 10.39 6.38 32.43
CA THR A 117 10.34 7.46 31.44
C THR A 117 9.51 7.02 30.23
N PHE A 118 8.19 6.90 30.45
CA PHE A 118 7.24 6.41 29.44
C PHE A 118 7.20 7.30 28.18
N PRO A 119 6.96 6.72 26.99
CA PRO A 119 6.76 7.49 25.76
C PRO A 119 5.63 8.51 25.89
N SER A 120 5.86 9.74 25.45
CA SER A 120 4.93 10.86 25.64
C SER A 120 3.55 10.68 24.97
N TRP A 121 3.47 9.85 23.93
CA TRP A 121 2.20 9.48 23.27
C TRP A 121 1.41 8.39 24.00
N SER A 122 2.06 7.63 24.88
CA SER A 122 1.45 6.57 25.69
C SER A 122 0.91 7.08 27.04
N ILE A 123 1.17 8.33 27.40
CA ILE A 123 0.58 8.99 28.57
C ILE A 123 -0.57 9.89 28.12
N LYS A 124 -1.78 9.71 28.68
CA LYS A 124 -2.92 10.62 28.48
C LYS A 124 -3.64 10.80 29.82
N HIS A 125 -3.89 12.05 30.22
CA HIS A 125 -4.55 12.36 31.50
C HIS A 125 -3.91 11.65 32.72
N ASP A 126 -2.58 11.64 32.77
CA ASP A 126 -1.73 10.98 33.76
C ASP A 126 -1.81 9.43 33.84
N LEU A 127 -2.67 8.79 33.04
CA LEU A 127 -2.71 7.34 32.86
C LEU A 127 -1.73 6.87 31.77
N LEU A 128 -1.20 5.66 31.95
CA LEU A 128 -0.37 4.96 30.98
C LEU A 128 -1.24 4.00 30.14
N HIS A 129 -1.18 4.18 28.82
CA HIS A 129 -1.87 3.36 27.84
C HIS A 129 -0.91 2.31 27.28
N ILE A 130 -1.26 1.04 27.48
CA ILE A 130 -0.47 -0.13 27.05
C ILE A 130 -1.34 -1.11 26.27
N LYS A 131 -0.69 -1.89 25.40
CA LYS A 131 -1.27 -3.07 24.77
C LYS A 131 -0.72 -4.31 25.47
N LEU A 132 -1.63 -5.04 26.10
CA LEU A 132 -1.39 -6.25 26.85
C LEU A 132 -1.59 -7.45 25.92
N LEU A 133 -0.57 -8.29 25.81
CA LEU A 133 -0.54 -9.46 24.93
C LEU A 133 -0.67 -10.73 25.76
N LEU A 134 -1.54 -11.62 25.31
CA LEU A 134 -1.87 -12.87 25.99
C LEU A 134 -1.14 -14.04 25.34
N PHE A 135 -1.18 -15.22 25.95
CA PHE A 135 -0.82 -16.46 25.27
C PHE A 135 -1.89 -16.87 24.24
N LYS A 136 -1.48 -17.52 23.15
CA LYS A 136 -2.34 -17.81 21.98
C LYS A 136 -3.57 -18.67 22.32
N ASP A 137 -3.51 -19.42 23.40
CA ASP A 137 -4.57 -20.29 23.89
C ASP A 137 -5.42 -19.71 25.04
N VAL A 138 -5.29 -18.42 25.33
CA VAL A 138 -6.13 -17.72 26.33
C VAL A 138 -7.51 -17.40 25.74
N ASP A 139 -8.56 -17.84 26.43
CA ASP A 139 -9.92 -17.33 26.25
C ASP A 139 -10.05 -16.00 27.01
N ILE A 140 -10.16 -14.88 26.29
CA ILE A 140 -10.23 -13.54 26.89
C ILE A 140 -11.47 -13.42 27.78
N SER A 141 -12.59 -14.03 27.39
CA SER A 141 -13.84 -13.99 28.15
C SER A 141 -13.70 -14.60 29.56
N SER A 142 -12.77 -15.54 29.73
CA SER A 142 -12.46 -16.17 31.03
C SER A 142 -11.53 -15.35 31.94
N ILE A 143 -10.79 -14.38 31.40
CA ILE A 143 -9.80 -13.57 32.15
C ILE A 143 -10.12 -12.08 32.24
N ILE A 144 -11.11 -11.58 31.49
CA ILE A 144 -11.37 -10.15 31.36
C ILE A 144 -11.71 -9.46 32.70
N GLU A 145 -12.41 -10.14 33.62
CA GLU A 145 -12.66 -9.60 34.97
C GLU A 145 -11.36 -9.36 35.76
N GLN A 146 -10.35 -10.23 35.58
CA GLN A 146 -9.05 -10.07 36.24
C GLN A 146 -8.25 -8.90 35.68
N VAL A 147 -8.42 -8.59 34.38
CA VAL A 147 -7.82 -7.42 33.74
C VAL A 147 -8.52 -6.14 34.20
N ILE A 148 -9.86 -6.13 34.23
CA ILE A 148 -10.66 -4.99 34.72
C ILE A 148 -10.31 -4.62 36.16
N LEU A 149 -10.01 -5.61 37.03
CA LEU A 149 -9.60 -5.37 38.42
C LEU A 149 -8.22 -4.70 38.59
N VAL A 150 -7.41 -4.57 37.53
CA VAL A 150 -6.07 -3.95 37.56
C VAL A 150 -5.89 -2.80 36.54
N SER A 151 -6.94 -2.47 35.79
CA SER A 151 -6.98 -1.37 34.80
C SER A 151 -7.99 -0.30 35.18
N GLU A 152 -7.69 0.96 34.90
CA GLU A 152 -8.66 2.06 35.03
C GLU A 152 -9.69 2.03 33.87
N ASN A 153 -9.28 1.57 32.68
CA ASN A 153 -10.16 1.37 31.54
C ASN A 153 -9.65 0.27 30.58
N VAL A 154 -10.59 -0.41 29.91
CA VAL A 154 -10.32 -1.29 28.77
C VAL A 154 -10.77 -0.55 27.50
N GLU A 155 -9.83 -0.27 26.60
CA GLU A 155 -10.05 0.58 25.42
C GLU A 155 -10.39 -0.23 24.15
N GLU A 156 -9.78 -1.41 23.99
CA GLU A 156 -9.91 -2.26 22.80
C GLU A 156 -9.66 -3.73 23.19
N ILE A 157 -10.39 -4.67 22.58
CA ILE A 157 -10.13 -6.11 22.69
C ILE A 157 -10.02 -6.66 21.27
N ASN A 158 -8.92 -7.36 20.96
CA ASN A 158 -8.70 -8.01 19.68
C ASN A 158 -8.51 -9.52 19.92
N GLU A 159 -9.59 -10.28 19.70
CA GLU A 159 -9.65 -11.72 19.91
C GLU A 159 -8.74 -12.51 18.95
N ASN A 160 -8.62 -12.06 17.70
CA ASN A 160 -7.76 -12.70 16.70
C ASN A 160 -6.30 -12.69 17.19
N SER A 161 -5.83 -11.51 17.59
CA SER A 161 -4.43 -11.32 17.98
C SER A 161 -4.15 -11.52 19.47
N LYS A 162 -5.17 -11.94 20.23
CA LYS A 162 -5.12 -12.17 21.68
C LYS A 162 -4.45 -11.02 22.43
N SER A 163 -4.99 -9.82 22.19
CA SER A 163 -4.50 -8.58 22.78
C SER A 163 -5.62 -7.69 23.31
N ILE A 164 -5.29 -6.88 24.32
CA ILE A 164 -6.19 -5.94 24.98
C ILE A 164 -5.45 -4.61 25.13
N THR A 165 -6.03 -3.51 24.66
CA THR A 165 -5.52 -2.15 24.92
C THR A 165 -6.16 -1.63 26.20
N ILE A 166 -5.36 -1.23 27.19
CA ILE A 166 -5.83 -0.79 28.52
C ILE A 166 -5.13 0.49 28.99
N ALA A 167 -5.84 1.29 29.79
CA ALA A 167 -5.29 2.43 30.52
C ALA A 167 -5.11 2.07 32.00
N ILE A 168 -3.95 2.40 32.57
CA ILE A 168 -3.54 1.98 33.92
C ILE A 168 -2.88 3.14 34.69
N ASP A 169 -2.93 3.08 36.02
CA ASP A 169 -1.92 3.75 36.85
C ASP A 169 -0.55 3.11 36.57
N PRO A 170 0.51 3.89 36.26
CA PRO A 170 1.83 3.34 35.93
C PRO A 170 2.43 2.40 36.99
N THR A 171 2.06 2.55 38.27
CA THR A 171 2.54 1.70 39.37
C THR A 171 2.01 0.27 39.31
N ASN A 172 0.90 0.02 38.61
CA ASN A 172 0.31 -1.31 38.44
C ASN A 172 1.02 -2.17 37.38
N LEU A 173 1.96 -1.62 36.60
CA LEU A 173 2.62 -2.33 35.49
C LEU A 173 3.24 -3.68 35.90
N ILE A 174 3.88 -3.75 37.08
CA ILE A 174 4.48 -4.99 37.60
C ILE A 174 3.39 -5.97 38.06
N THR A 175 2.31 -5.49 38.68
CA THR A 175 1.15 -6.31 39.08
C THR A 175 0.53 -6.99 37.88
N ILE A 176 0.39 -6.26 36.77
CA ILE A 176 -0.16 -6.75 35.50
C ILE A 176 0.79 -7.78 34.85
N ALA A 177 2.09 -7.52 34.82
CA ALA A 177 3.07 -8.46 34.28
C ALA A 177 3.15 -9.80 35.07
N ASN A 178 2.79 -9.80 36.35
CA ASN A 178 2.73 -11.01 37.18
C ASN A 178 1.52 -11.91 36.87
N LEU A 179 0.53 -11.47 36.08
CA LEU A 179 -0.58 -12.31 35.63
C LEU A 179 -0.06 -13.42 34.71
N SER A 180 -0.39 -14.69 34.99
CA SER A 180 0.19 -15.83 34.29
C SER A 180 -0.24 -15.93 32.83
N PHE A 181 -1.45 -15.47 32.48
CA PHE A 181 -1.95 -15.43 31.09
C PHE A 181 -1.33 -14.34 30.20
N VAL A 182 -0.56 -13.40 30.77
CA VAL A 182 0.13 -12.34 30.01
C VAL A 182 1.44 -12.88 29.44
N SER A 183 1.64 -12.71 28.13
CA SER A 183 2.87 -13.07 27.41
C SER A 183 3.82 -11.87 27.26
N TYR A 184 3.29 -10.68 26.96
CA TYR A 184 4.08 -9.46 26.79
C TYR A 184 3.25 -8.18 27.03
N ILE A 185 3.90 -7.04 27.25
CA ILE A 185 3.29 -5.71 27.44
C ILE A 185 4.12 -4.68 26.68
N GLU A 186 3.50 -3.97 25.75
CA GLU A 186 4.11 -2.88 24.97
C GLU A 186 3.30 -1.56 25.10
N PRO A 187 3.91 -0.37 24.93
CA PRO A 187 3.17 0.89 24.88
C PRO A 187 2.23 0.92 23.66
N ILE A 188 1.17 1.74 23.72
CA ILE A 188 0.35 1.98 22.52
C ILE A 188 1.15 2.65 21.40
N ASP A 189 0.68 2.42 20.17
CA ASP A 189 1.11 3.07 18.95
C ASP A 189 0.93 4.61 19.01
N ALA A 190 1.90 5.36 18.47
CA ALA A 190 1.90 6.84 18.42
C ALA A 190 1.08 7.38 17.21
N PRO A 191 0.79 8.70 17.12
CA PRO A 191 0.23 9.31 15.89
C PRO A 191 1.25 9.36 14.72
N GLY A 192 0.74 9.65 13.51
CA GLY A 192 1.49 9.61 12.23
C GLY A 192 1.20 10.78 11.27
N GLU A 193 2.04 10.95 10.23
CA GLU A 193 2.24 12.23 9.50
C GLU A 193 2.53 12.07 7.96
N PRO A 194 2.34 13.13 7.12
CA PRO A 194 2.28 13.09 5.63
C PRO A 194 3.56 13.47 4.79
N GLU A 195 3.71 13.00 3.52
CA GLU A 195 5.05 12.92 2.83
C GLU A 195 5.10 12.52 1.27
N ASN A 196 5.62 13.29 0.25
CA ASN A 196 5.30 13.21 -1.24
C ASN A 196 6.37 13.00 -2.47
N TYR A 197 6.11 12.15 -3.54
CA TYR A 197 6.78 11.60 -4.83
C TYR A 197 7.36 12.42 -6.06
N SER A 198 7.61 11.81 -7.26
CA SER A 198 7.46 12.30 -8.69
C SER A 198 7.67 11.15 -9.73
N GLY A 199 7.14 9.96 -9.45
CA GLY A 199 7.84 8.72 -9.79
C GLY A 199 7.77 8.15 -11.21
N ARG A 200 6.77 8.48 -12.05
CA ARG A 200 6.45 7.67 -13.27
C ARG A 200 7.66 7.24 -14.12
N THR A 201 8.47 8.20 -14.62
CA THR A 201 9.62 7.87 -15.49
C THR A 201 10.82 7.31 -14.73
N LEU A 202 10.93 7.57 -13.42
CA LEU A 202 11.94 6.94 -12.57
C LEU A 202 11.63 5.45 -12.38
N HIS A 203 10.36 5.10 -12.19
CA HIS A 203 9.93 3.73 -11.92
C HIS A 203 9.71 2.86 -13.16
N ARG A 204 9.96 3.43 -14.35
CA ARG A 204 9.68 2.82 -15.67
C ARG A 204 8.19 2.46 -15.87
N THR A 205 7.26 3.05 -15.10
CA THR A 205 5.82 2.78 -15.28
C THR A 205 5.35 3.14 -16.69
N ASN A 206 5.93 4.18 -17.29
CA ASN A 206 5.63 4.60 -18.67
C ASN A 206 6.02 3.58 -19.74
N VAL A 207 6.86 2.58 -19.43
CA VAL A 207 7.26 1.50 -20.35
C VAL A 207 6.24 0.36 -20.35
N ILE A 208 5.48 0.23 -19.27
CA ILE A 208 4.43 -0.79 -19.10
C ILE A 208 3.01 -0.22 -19.23
N ASN A 209 2.82 1.08 -18.96
CA ASN A 209 1.59 1.85 -19.08
C ASN A 209 1.74 2.91 -20.18
N THR A 210 1.42 2.46 -21.38
CA THR A 210 1.63 3.10 -22.68
C THR A 210 0.31 3.48 -23.35
N ASP A 211 0.28 4.56 -24.12
CA ASP A 211 -0.92 5.00 -24.86
C ASP A 211 -0.95 4.52 -26.34
N TYR A 212 0.03 3.70 -26.78
CA TYR A 212 0.15 3.21 -28.16
C TYR A 212 -0.30 1.74 -28.32
N VAL A 213 -0.93 1.43 -29.46
CA VAL A 213 -1.73 0.21 -29.70
C VAL A 213 -0.98 -1.11 -29.43
N THR A 214 0.31 -1.18 -29.72
CA THR A 214 1.18 -2.36 -29.52
C THR A 214 2.03 -2.28 -28.25
N GLY A 215 1.68 -1.40 -27.33
CA GLY A 215 2.28 -1.32 -26.00
C GLY A 215 1.68 -2.32 -25.02
N ARG A 216 2.21 -2.36 -23.80
CA ARG A 216 1.79 -3.29 -22.74
C ARG A 216 0.46 -2.89 -22.10
N ASN A 217 0.24 -1.60 -21.94
CA ASN A 217 -1.01 -1.01 -21.44
C ASN A 217 -1.42 -1.49 -20.03
N TYR A 218 -0.47 -1.95 -19.22
CA TYR A 218 -0.67 -2.35 -17.83
C TYR A 218 -0.86 -1.13 -16.94
N ASN A 219 -2.10 -0.65 -16.82
CA ASN A 219 -2.50 0.50 -16.02
C ASN A 219 -3.17 0.12 -14.68
N GLY A 220 -3.19 -1.15 -14.30
CA GLY A 220 -3.85 -1.65 -13.09
C GLY A 220 -5.36 -1.85 -13.21
N GLU A 221 -5.95 -1.81 -14.40
CA GLU A 221 -7.38 -2.06 -14.62
C GLU A 221 -7.81 -3.43 -14.04
N GLY A 222 -8.98 -3.45 -13.40
CA GLY A 222 -9.49 -4.63 -12.69
C GLY A 222 -8.81 -4.97 -11.35
N VAL A 223 -7.73 -4.28 -10.95
CA VAL A 223 -7.08 -4.47 -9.64
C VAL A 223 -7.66 -3.49 -8.62
N ASN A 224 -8.02 -4.02 -7.44
CA ASN A 224 -8.62 -3.24 -6.36
C ASN A 224 -7.57 -2.95 -5.27
N VAL A 225 -7.39 -1.67 -4.98
CA VAL A 225 -6.44 -1.15 -3.99
C VAL A 225 -7.24 -0.48 -2.87
N VAL A 226 -6.81 -0.59 -1.62
CA VAL A 226 -7.28 0.27 -0.52
C VAL A 226 -6.18 1.24 -0.11
N MET A 227 -6.57 2.49 0.12
CA MET A 227 -5.72 3.50 0.76
C MET A 227 -6.31 3.86 2.12
N GLN A 228 -5.49 3.78 3.16
CA GLN A 228 -5.84 4.30 4.49
C GLN A 228 -5.11 5.62 4.73
N ASP A 229 -5.87 6.68 5.03
CA ASP A 229 -5.33 8.04 5.08
C ASP A 229 -6.19 9.00 5.94
N ASP A 230 -5.96 10.31 5.87
CA ASP A 230 -6.58 11.31 6.75
C ASP A 230 -8.01 11.74 6.40
N GLY A 231 -8.40 11.70 5.13
CA GLY A 231 -9.61 12.36 4.64
C GLY A 231 -10.33 11.64 3.49
N TYR A 232 -11.53 12.14 3.21
CA TYR A 232 -12.24 11.85 1.96
C TYR A 232 -11.45 12.43 0.77
N VAL A 233 -11.46 11.71 -0.34
CA VAL A 233 -10.75 12.04 -1.59
C VAL A 233 -11.73 12.43 -2.70
N GLN A 234 -12.86 13.04 -2.34
CA GLN A 234 -13.77 13.67 -3.29
C GLN A 234 -14.14 15.09 -2.86
N PRO A 235 -14.37 16.02 -3.80
CA PRO A 235 -14.47 15.79 -5.25
C PRO A 235 -13.14 15.99 -6.03
N HIS A 236 -12.80 15.02 -6.89
CA HIS A 236 -11.75 15.18 -7.92
C HIS A 236 -11.99 14.29 -9.16
N ILE A 237 -12.03 14.87 -10.36
CA ILE A 237 -12.37 14.13 -11.60
C ILE A 237 -11.37 13.04 -12.01
N ASP A 238 -10.12 13.09 -11.56
CA ASP A 238 -9.13 12.02 -11.78
C ASP A 238 -9.55 10.67 -11.19
N ARG A 239 -10.49 10.65 -10.24
CA ARG A 239 -11.03 9.43 -9.58
C ARG A 239 -12.41 9.02 -10.10
N GLN A 240 -12.92 9.72 -11.12
CA GLN A 240 -14.25 9.52 -11.71
C GLN A 240 -14.53 8.03 -11.98
N GLY A 241 -15.62 7.51 -11.41
CA GLY A 241 -16.08 6.13 -11.60
C GLY A 241 -15.14 5.03 -11.08
N ARG A 242 -14.13 5.36 -10.26
CA ARG A 242 -13.09 4.42 -9.79
C ARG A 242 -12.76 4.51 -8.29
N VAL A 243 -13.62 5.14 -7.49
CA VAL A 243 -13.42 5.27 -6.03
C VAL A 243 -14.69 4.90 -5.25
N ASP A 244 -14.50 4.23 -4.12
CA ASP A 244 -15.52 3.94 -3.10
C ASP A 244 -15.01 4.39 -1.72
N GLU A 245 -15.79 5.23 -1.05
CA GLU A 245 -15.45 5.86 0.22
C GLU A 245 -16.37 5.42 1.37
N THR A 246 -17.16 4.36 1.18
CA THR A 246 -18.08 3.82 2.21
C THR A 246 -17.36 3.32 3.46
N PHE A 247 -16.06 3.05 3.37
CA PHE A 247 -15.20 2.65 4.48
C PHE A 247 -14.51 3.83 5.17
N CYS A 248 -14.61 5.05 4.64
CA CYS A 248 -14.01 6.28 5.17
C CYS A 248 -14.76 6.85 6.41
N ASN A 249 -15.21 5.97 7.31
CA ASN A 249 -16.02 6.32 8.48
C ASN A 249 -15.25 7.25 9.42
N GLY A 250 -15.67 8.51 9.57
CA GLY A 250 -14.96 9.47 10.41
C GLY A 250 -13.61 9.95 9.85
N CYS A 251 -13.39 9.76 8.54
CA CYS A 251 -12.40 10.53 7.78
C CYS A 251 -12.63 12.03 7.94
N SER A 252 -11.55 12.82 7.83
CA SER A 252 -11.65 14.27 7.81
C SER A 252 -12.39 14.75 6.56
N SER A 253 -13.27 15.74 6.74
CA SER A 253 -13.87 16.54 5.67
C SER A 253 -13.27 17.96 5.60
N SER A 254 -12.15 18.18 6.30
CA SER A 254 -11.38 19.43 6.24
C SER A 254 -10.59 19.51 4.95
N SER A 255 -10.73 20.59 4.19
CA SER A 255 -9.93 20.86 2.99
C SER A 255 -8.44 21.13 3.27
N GLY A 256 -8.01 21.16 4.54
CA GLY A 256 -6.60 21.16 4.94
C GLY A 256 -6.02 19.76 5.21
N ASN A 257 -6.82 18.70 5.07
CA ASN A 257 -6.44 17.29 5.18
C ASN A 257 -6.43 16.68 3.78
N ASP A 258 -5.49 17.14 2.94
CA ASP A 258 -5.40 16.79 1.53
C ASP A 258 -4.31 15.73 1.24
N HIS A 259 -3.83 15.04 2.27
CA HIS A 259 -2.80 14.03 2.11
C HIS A 259 -3.36 12.75 1.47
N GLY A 260 -4.54 12.29 1.89
CA GLY A 260 -5.26 11.19 1.24
C GLY A 260 -5.62 11.50 -0.22
N ASP A 261 -5.97 12.76 -0.50
CA ASP A 261 -6.12 13.27 -1.87
C ASP A 261 -4.83 13.01 -2.68
N HIS A 262 -3.69 13.41 -2.14
CA HIS A 262 -2.40 13.37 -2.83
C HIS A 262 -1.81 11.95 -2.96
N CYS A 263 -2.03 11.11 -1.94
CA CYS A 263 -1.76 9.67 -1.93
C CYS A 263 -2.57 8.95 -3.02
N SER A 264 -3.89 9.13 -3.03
CA SER A 264 -4.78 8.43 -3.96
C SER A 264 -4.52 8.79 -5.42
N GLY A 265 -4.26 10.07 -5.73
CA GLY A 265 -3.84 10.48 -7.08
C GLY A 265 -2.50 9.85 -7.48
N THR A 266 -1.57 9.70 -6.54
CA THR A 266 -0.30 9.01 -6.77
C THR A 266 -0.50 7.55 -7.16
N ILE A 267 -1.41 6.83 -6.48
CA ILE A 267 -1.78 5.45 -6.87
C ILE A 267 -2.37 5.46 -8.28
N MET A 268 -3.47 6.18 -8.47
CA MET A 268 -4.46 5.86 -9.52
C MET A 268 -5.08 7.07 -10.24
N GLY A 269 -4.60 8.29 -10.02
CA GLY A 269 -5.14 9.49 -10.67
C GLY A 269 -5.08 9.40 -12.20
N ALA A 270 -6.19 9.63 -12.89
CA ALA A 270 -6.26 9.49 -14.34
C ALA A 270 -5.46 10.55 -15.13
N GLY A 271 -5.14 11.70 -14.54
CA GLY A 271 -4.76 12.89 -15.30
C GLY A 271 -5.94 13.41 -16.13
N ASN A 272 -7.16 13.39 -15.57
CA ASN A 272 -8.39 13.88 -16.21
C ASN A 272 -8.46 15.41 -16.15
N LEU A 273 -7.95 16.04 -15.09
CA LEU A 273 -7.78 17.49 -15.04
C LEU A 273 -6.50 17.91 -15.78
N ASP A 274 -5.31 17.64 -15.24
CA ASP A 274 -4.00 17.85 -15.88
C ASP A 274 -3.32 16.50 -16.20
N PRO A 275 -2.96 16.20 -17.46
CA PRO A 275 -2.23 14.99 -17.82
C PRO A 275 -0.89 14.78 -17.06
N LYS A 276 -0.26 15.85 -16.54
CA LYS A 276 0.97 15.76 -15.74
C LYS A 276 0.74 15.11 -14.36
N GLY A 277 -0.49 15.13 -13.85
CA GLY A 277 -0.86 14.56 -12.55
C GLY A 277 -1.28 13.08 -12.59
N LYS A 278 -1.06 12.38 -13.71
CA LYS A 278 -1.38 10.95 -13.87
C LYS A 278 -0.61 10.11 -12.84
N GLY A 279 -1.29 9.19 -12.16
CA GLY A 279 -0.72 8.24 -11.21
C GLY A 279 0.04 7.09 -11.89
N MET A 280 0.41 6.06 -11.12
CA MET A 280 1.03 4.86 -11.70
C MET A 280 0.00 3.96 -12.39
N ALA A 281 -1.12 3.71 -11.70
CA ALA A 281 -2.17 2.77 -12.07
C ALA A 281 -3.52 3.48 -12.31
N ASP A 282 -3.61 4.28 -13.38
CA ASP A 282 -4.84 4.98 -13.78
C ASP A 282 -6.02 4.08 -14.17
N GLY A 283 -5.83 2.76 -14.26
CA GLY A 283 -6.91 1.78 -14.43
C GLY A 283 -7.52 1.27 -13.13
N SER A 284 -6.79 1.31 -12.01
CA SER A 284 -7.19 0.60 -10.79
C SER A 284 -8.42 1.21 -10.11
N PHE A 285 -9.12 0.41 -9.33
CA PHE A 285 -10.20 0.86 -8.44
C PHE A 285 -9.65 1.11 -7.04
N LEU A 286 -10.19 2.12 -6.34
CA LEU A 286 -9.71 2.54 -5.02
C LEU A 286 -10.82 2.50 -3.96
N TYR A 287 -10.55 1.82 -2.85
CA TYR A 287 -11.28 1.96 -1.60
C TYR A 287 -10.56 2.93 -0.67
N THR A 288 -11.27 3.79 0.06
CA THR A 288 -10.67 4.67 1.08
C THR A 288 -11.11 4.33 2.51
N MET A 289 -10.16 4.41 3.44
CA MET A 289 -10.35 4.14 4.87
C MET A 289 -9.77 5.27 5.73
N GLY A 290 -10.43 5.57 6.84
CA GLY A 290 -9.96 6.56 7.81
C GLY A 290 -8.90 6.02 8.75
N TYR A 291 -7.76 6.71 8.84
CA TYR A 291 -6.74 6.43 9.85
C TYR A 291 -7.25 6.62 11.28
N SER A 292 -8.04 7.67 11.53
CA SER A 292 -8.50 8.13 12.85
C SER A 292 -9.46 7.18 13.60
N THR A 293 -10.07 6.22 12.91
CA THR A 293 -11.25 5.47 13.38
C THR A 293 -11.21 3.98 13.09
N GLN A 294 -10.50 3.58 12.03
CA GLN A 294 -10.33 2.19 11.61
C GLN A 294 -8.84 1.86 11.51
N ASN A 295 -8.08 2.19 12.57
CA ASN A 295 -6.68 1.77 12.76
C ASN A 295 -6.48 0.32 12.35
N TYR A 296 -5.27 0.00 11.87
CA TYR A 296 -4.84 -1.37 11.58
C TYR A 296 -5.08 -2.37 12.75
N THR A 297 -5.22 -1.88 13.99
CA THR A 297 -5.53 -2.66 15.19
C THR A 297 -6.89 -3.35 15.13
N ASN A 298 -7.84 -2.82 14.36
CA ASN A 298 -9.14 -3.42 14.11
C ASN A 298 -9.01 -4.50 13.02
N SER A 299 -8.40 -5.63 13.42
CA SER A 299 -7.77 -6.67 12.59
C SER A 299 -8.64 -7.35 11.53
N ASN A 300 -9.94 -7.03 11.43
CA ASN A 300 -10.86 -7.59 10.44
C ASN A 300 -11.11 -6.67 9.24
N ALA A 301 -10.72 -5.39 9.25
CA ALA A 301 -11.07 -4.44 8.18
C ALA A 301 -10.49 -4.81 6.81
N PHE A 302 -9.17 -5.03 6.71
CA PHE A 302 -8.53 -5.46 5.46
C PHE A 302 -8.93 -6.88 5.04
N PRO A 303 -9.05 -7.88 5.95
CA PRO A 303 -9.63 -9.18 5.63
C PRO A 303 -11.05 -9.12 5.05
N LEU A 304 -11.91 -8.24 5.56
CA LEU A 304 -13.27 -8.04 5.03
C LEU A 304 -13.26 -7.37 3.65
N LEU A 305 -12.37 -6.40 3.42
CA LEU A 305 -12.19 -5.78 2.10
C LEU A 305 -11.62 -6.78 1.08
N HIS A 306 -10.65 -7.60 1.47
CA HIS A 306 -10.10 -8.66 0.64
C HIS A 306 -11.18 -9.69 0.25
N THR A 307 -11.89 -10.21 1.25
CA THR A 307 -12.87 -11.31 1.08
C THR A 307 -14.11 -10.88 0.30
N ASN A 308 -14.60 -9.65 0.50
CA ASN A 308 -15.87 -9.19 -0.09
C ASN A 308 -15.68 -8.31 -1.35
N TYR A 309 -14.49 -7.74 -1.57
CA TYR A 309 -14.24 -6.74 -2.62
C TYR A 309 -12.93 -6.97 -3.43
N ASP A 310 -12.29 -8.14 -3.33
CA ASP A 310 -11.03 -8.49 -4.05
C ASP A 310 -9.89 -7.46 -3.84
N VAL A 311 -9.88 -6.75 -2.71
CA VAL A 311 -8.78 -5.82 -2.37
C VAL A 311 -7.52 -6.63 -2.10
N VAL A 312 -6.52 -6.48 -2.97
CA VAL A 312 -5.26 -7.25 -2.92
C VAL A 312 -4.05 -6.42 -2.53
N ILE A 313 -4.18 -5.10 -2.50
CA ILE A 313 -3.08 -4.18 -2.16
C ILE A 313 -3.61 -3.16 -1.15
N THR A 314 -2.91 -2.99 -0.02
CA THR A 314 -3.14 -1.86 0.89
C THR A 314 -1.98 -0.87 0.81
N SER A 315 -2.27 0.40 0.55
CA SER A 315 -1.31 1.51 0.63
C SER A 315 -1.59 2.31 1.88
N THR A 316 -0.65 2.34 2.84
CA THR A 316 -0.83 3.19 4.03
C THR A 316 0.39 4.03 4.32
N SER A 317 0.11 5.29 4.63
CA SER A 317 1.08 6.38 4.63
C SER A 317 1.17 7.10 5.98
N TYR A 318 0.68 6.44 7.03
CA TYR A 318 0.77 6.86 8.44
C TYR A 318 1.78 6.02 9.18
N SER A 319 2.12 6.38 10.40
CA SER A 319 3.12 5.69 11.21
C SER A 319 2.88 5.84 12.70
N ASN A 320 3.54 5.00 13.50
CA ASN A 320 3.36 4.96 14.94
C ASN A 320 4.72 5.05 15.66
N GLY A 321 5.24 6.27 15.81
CA GLY A 321 6.46 6.54 16.60
C GLY A 321 7.77 6.15 15.91
N CYS A 322 8.89 6.40 16.60
CA CYS A 322 10.26 6.17 16.09
C CYS A 322 10.74 4.77 16.50
N ASN A 323 10.95 3.87 15.54
CA ASN A 323 11.34 2.46 15.72
C ASN A 323 10.68 1.76 16.90
N ALA A 324 9.51 1.14 16.68
CA ALA A 324 8.84 0.34 17.72
C ALA A 324 9.33 -1.12 17.81
N GLY A 325 10.26 -1.51 16.93
CA GLY A 325 10.62 -2.92 16.68
C GLY A 325 9.45 -3.73 16.14
N TYR A 326 9.56 -5.05 16.21
CA TYR A 326 8.43 -5.94 15.94
C TYR A 326 7.40 -5.78 17.07
N THR A 327 6.24 -5.21 16.78
CA THR A 327 5.11 -5.06 17.72
C THR A 327 4.03 -6.09 17.45
N SER A 328 3.01 -6.17 18.31
CA SER A 328 1.80 -6.97 18.01
C SER A 328 1.21 -6.60 16.66
N LEU A 329 1.16 -5.32 16.30
CA LEU A 329 0.63 -4.93 15.01
C LEU A 329 1.48 -5.43 13.82
N ALA A 330 2.80 -5.56 13.98
CA ALA A 330 3.65 -6.18 12.96
C ALA A 330 3.32 -7.67 12.76
N ARG A 331 3.13 -8.40 13.88
CA ARG A 331 2.69 -9.80 13.88
C ARG A 331 1.31 -9.99 13.26
N ASP A 332 0.35 -9.14 13.64
CA ASP A 332 -1.04 -9.20 13.19
C ASP A 332 -1.15 -8.94 11.66
N ILE A 333 -0.16 -8.28 11.07
CA ILE A 333 -0.07 -8.01 9.62
C ILE A 333 0.73 -9.11 8.90
N ASP A 334 1.81 -9.65 9.47
CA ASP A 334 2.46 -10.87 8.97
C ASP A 334 1.47 -12.05 8.92
N GLU A 335 0.60 -12.18 9.93
CA GLU A 335 -0.49 -13.16 9.97
C GLU A 335 -1.56 -12.90 8.89
N GLN A 336 -1.89 -11.64 8.57
CA GLN A 336 -2.76 -11.31 7.43
C GLN A 336 -2.13 -11.69 6.09
N ASN A 337 -0.85 -11.41 5.87
CA ASN A 337 -0.14 -11.82 4.65
C ASN A 337 0.04 -13.35 4.51
N ASN A 338 -0.05 -14.10 5.62
CA ASN A 338 -0.07 -15.57 5.63
C ASN A 338 -1.48 -16.14 5.39
N ASN A 339 -2.50 -15.56 6.02
CA ASN A 339 -3.90 -16.03 5.92
C ASN A 339 -4.59 -15.60 4.62
N TYR A 340 -4.12 -14.53 3.97
CA TYR A 340 -4.61 -14.03 2.69
C TYR A 340 -3.45 -13.96 1.68
N PRO A 341 -3.04 -15.09 1.07
CA PRO A 341 -1.76 -15.19 0.35
C PRO A 341 -1.61 -14.32 -0.91
N SER A 342 -2.67 -13.63 -1.36
CA SER A 342 -2.64 -12.66 -2.46
C SER A 342 -2.73 -11.20 -2.01
N LEU A 343 -2.93 -10.94 -0.71
CA LEU A 343 -2.94 -9.61 -0.11
C LEU A 343 -1.50 -9.16 0.18
N ILE A 344 -1.13 -7.95 -0.23
CA ILE A 344 0.14 -7.28 0.14
C ILE A 344 -0.12 -5.96 0.88
N HIS A 345 0.65 -5.74 1.94
CA HIS A 345 0.61 -4.49 2.70
C HIS A 345 1.85 -3.65 2.39
N ILE A 346 1.65 -2.38 2.05
CA ILE A 346 2.67 -1.45 1.58
C ILE A 346 2.63 -0.19 2.46
N PHE A 347 3.81 0.24 2.90
CA PHE A 347 4.01 1.25 3.93
C PHE A 347 5.08 2.26 3.55
N SER A 348 4.89 3.51 3.93
CA SER A 348 5.94 4.53 3.87
C SER A 348 7.04 4.22 4.90
N ALA A 349 8.34 4.36 4.63
CA ALA A 349 9.36 3.99 5.64
C ALA A 349 9.41 4.94 6.86
N GLY A 350 8.97 6.19 6.69
CA GLY A 350 9.01 7.24 7.69
C GLY A 350 9.91 8.42 7.31
N ASN A 351 9.70 9.54 8.00
CA ASN A 351 10.35 10.84 7.76
C ASN A 351 11.49 11.14 8.75
N ASN A 352 11.98 10.13 9.48
CA ASN A 352 12.86 10.31 10.63
C ASN A 352 14.35 10.15 10.29
N GLY A 353 14.73 10.17 9.01
CA GLY A 353 16.08 9.92 8.49
C GLY A 353 17.20 10.85 9.01
N SER A 354 16.85 11.96 9.66
CA SER A 354 17.79 12.88 10.34
C SER A 354 17.85 12.72 11.87
N SER A 355 17.12 11.75 12.43
CA SER A 355 16.90 11.57 13.86
C SER A 355 17.46 10.23 14.36
N SER A 356 17.68 10.12 15.67
CA SER A 356 17.88 8.84 16.37
C SER A 356 16.61 8.48 17.14
N CYS A 357 16.24 7.19 17.15
CA CYS A 357 15.16 6.69 18.01
C CYS A 357 15.71 6.29 19.39
N THR A 358 14.89 6.45 20.44
CA THR A 358 15.21 6.00 21.80
C THR A 358 14.93 4.50 21.95
N ASP A 359 15.82 3.69 21.40
CA ASP A 359 15.74 2.23 21.37
C ASP A 359 17.03 1.60 21.92
N PRO A 360 17.00 0.47 22.66
CA PRO A 360 18.21 -0.15 23.23
C PRO A 360 19.27 -0.46 22.17
N TYR A 361 18.88 -1.06 21.04
CA TYR A 361 19.78 -1.41 19.94
C TYR A 361 20.46 -0.15 19.37
N ILE A 362 19.70 0.93 19.20
CA ILE A 362 20.18 2.21 18.64
C ILE A 362 20.97 3.04 19.66
N SER A 363 20.77 2.83 20.96
CA SER A 363 21.40 3.65 22.01
C SER A 363 22.93 3.54 22.08
N GLY A 364 23.53 2.53 21.43
CA GLY A 364 24.98 2.44 21.19
C GLY A 364 25.48 3.24 19.98
N THR A 365 24.60 3.62 19.04
CA THR A 365 25.00 4.37 17.84
C THR A 365 25.38 5.81 18.22
N SER A 366 26.62 6.20 17.91
CA SER A 366 27.10 7.58 18.12
C SER A 366 26.61 8.56 17.04
N GLY A 367 25.77 8.10 16.12
CA GLY A 367 25.24 8.89 15.00
C GLY A 367 23.72 8.77 14.93
N ALA A 368 23.05 9.93 14.91
CA ALA A 368 21.72 10.01 14.33
C ALA A 368 21.74 9.50 12.87
N ASN A 369 20.54 9.28 12.31
CA ASN A 369 20.28 8.86 10.92
C ASN A 369 20.15 7.35 10.65
N TRP A 370 20.29 6.46 11.64
CA TRP A 370 20.17 5.00 11.46
C TRP A 370 19.10 4.37 12.36
N GLY A 371 18.57 3.22 11.94
CA GLY A 371 17.56 2.44 12.66
C GLY A 371 16.24 3.16 12.86
N ASN A 372 15.93 4.18 12.06
CA ASN A 372 14.84 5.13 12.31
C ASN A 372 13.61 4.90 11.43
N VAL A 373 13.44 3.70 10.87
CA VAL A 373 12.15 3.20 10.36
C VAL A 373 11.08 3.39 11.43
N THR A 374 10.08 4.20 11.13
CA THR A 374 9.01 4.55 12.07
C THR A 374 7.97 3.42 12.14
N GLY A 375 7.17 3.34 13.20
CA GLY A 375 6.11 2.33 13.34
C GLY A 375 6.61 0.90 13.55
N GLY A 376 5.80 0.07 14.24
CA GLY A 376 6.08 -1.36 14.38
C GLY A 376 5.66 -2.16 13.14
N HIS A 377 4.47 -1.89 12.63
CA HIS A 377 3.90 -2.53 11.43
C HIS A 377 4.82 -2.47 10.20
N LYS A 378 5.64 -1.42 10.08
CA LYS A 378 6.59 -1.19 8.98
C LYS A 378 7.83 -2.11 9.04
N GLN A 379 8.04 -2.76 10.18
CA GLN A 379 9.12 -3.73 10.41
C GLN A 379 8.63 -5.19 10.39
N ALA A 380 7.37 -5.42 10.04
CA ALA A 380 6.86 -6.75 9.68
C ALA A 380 7.66 -7.35 8.50
N LYS A 381 7.69 -8.68 8.41
CA LYS A 381 8.53 -9.43 7.45
C LYS A 381 7.91 -9.50 6.05
N ASN A 382 6.59 -9.67 6.02
CA ASN A 382 5.82 -10.00 4.82
C ASN A 382 5.36 -8.74 4.06
N VAL A 383 5.56 -7.56 4.65
CA VAL A 383 5.14 -6.24 4.14
C VAL A 383 6.25 -5.53 3.34
N ILE A 384 5.90 -4.50 2.58
CA ILE A 384 6.86 -3.64 1.88
C ILE A 384 6.92 -2.25 2.55
N ALA A 385 8.05 -1.89 3.15
CA ALA A 385 8.34 -0.53 3.60
C ALA A 385 9.20 0.21 2.57
N VAL A 386 8.85 1.47 2.25
CA VAL A 386 9.36 2.15 1.05
C VAL A 386 10.19 3.41 1.38
N ALA A 387 11.44 3.45 0.90
CA ALA A 387 12.35 4.59 1.01
C ALA A 387 11.96 5.74 0.08
N ASN A 388 12.31 6.98 0.45
CA ASN A 388 12.10 8.18 -0.35
C ASN A 388 13.35 8.53 -1.17
N LEU A 389 13.20 8.45 -2.49
CA LEU A 389 14.18 8.91 -3.48
C LEU A 389 13.79 10.27 -4.08
N THR A 390 14.76 10.92 -4.72
CA THR A 390 14.57 12.14 -5.55
C THR A 390 14.26 11.79 -7.01
N SER A 391 14.13 12.78 -7.91
CA SER A 391 13.97 12.55 -9.37
C SER A 391 15.19 11.93 -10.05
N THR A 392 16.29 11.81 -9.31
CA THR A 392 17.61 11.43 -9.79
C THR A 392 18.18 10.32 -8.90
N SER A 393 17.31 9.41 -8.44
CA SER A 393 17.58 8.21 -7.61
C SER A 393 18.23 8.43 -6.24
N GLY A 394 18.83 9.58 -5.96
CA GLY A 394 19.44 9.87 -4.66
C GLY A 394 18.40 9.95 -3.55
N LEU A 395 18.70 9.31 -2.41
CA LEU A 395 17.90 9.30 -1.19
C LEU A 395 17.60 10.72 -0.67
N ALA A 396 16.38 10.96 -0.21
CA ALA A 396 16.05 12.16 0.55
C ALA A 396 16.63 12.09 1.97
N ASN A 397 17.19 13.18 2.47
CA ASN A 397 17.81 13.23 3.81
C ASN A 397 16.87 12.77 4.94
N SER A 398 15.57 13.05 4.80
CA SER A 398 14.55 12.69 5.78
C SER A 398 14.01 11.27 5.64
N SER A 399 14.32 10.55 4.55
CA SER A 399 13.93 9.14 4.42
C SER A 399 14.48 8.35 5.58
N SER A 400 13.58 7.73 6.36
CA SER A 400 13.93 6.75 7.37
C SER A 400 14.72 5.59 6.76
N ARG A 401 15.62 5.05 7.58
CA ARG A 401 16.66 4.08 7.23
C ARG A 401 16.65 2.99 8.27
N GLY A 402 16.90 1.75 7.85
CA GLY A 402 17.05 0.64 8.76
C GLY A 402 18.39 0.66 9.49
N PRO A 403 18.81 -0.50 10.03
CA PRO A 403 18.04 -1.74 10.08
C PRO A 403 16.73 -1.63 10.87
N ALA A 404 15.90 -2.68 10.80
CA ALA A 404 14.87 -2.90 11.82
C ALA A 404 15.50 -3.04 13.22
N ALA A 405 14.71 -3.01 14.31
CA ALA A 405 15.24 -3.15 15.67
C ALA A 405 16.04 -4.45 15.92
N ASP A 406 15.80 -5.47 15.09
CA ASP A 406 16.43 -6.78 15.11
C ASP A 406 17.44 -7.00 13.96
N GLY A 407 17.98 -5.93 13.37
CA GLY A 407 19.07 -6.01 12.38
C GLY A 407 18.65 -6.24 10.92
N ARG A 408 17.40 -6.63 10.66
CA ARG A 408 16.88 -6.90 9.31
C ARG A 408 16.95 -5.70 8.36
N ILE A 409 17.05 -5.98 7.06
CA ILE A 409 16.99 -5.01 5.97
C ILE A 409 15.60 -4.36 5.95
N LYS A 410 15.57 -3.06 6.26
CA LYS A 410 14.47 -2.14 5.97
C LYS A 410 15.06 -0.78 5.58
N PRO A 411 14.36 0.09 4.82
CA PRO A 411 13.19 -0.23 3.99
C PRO A 411 13.48 -1.40 3.01
N ASP A 412 12.44 -2.04 2.48
CA ASP A 412 12.62 -3.16 1.54
C ASP A 412 13.05 -2.65 0.15
N ILE A 413 12.54 -1.49 -0.27
CA ILE A 413 12.78 -0.91 -1.60
C ILE A 413 12.69 0.63 -1.59
N GLY A 414 13.36 1.29 -2.52
CA GLY A 414 13.25 2.73 -2.78
C GLY A 414 12.29 3.07 -3.91
N ALA A 415 11.49 4.11 -3.71
CA ALA A 415 10.69 4.75 -4.75
C ALA A 415 10.73 6.27 -4.60
N LYS A 416 10.34 7.03 -5.62
CA LYS A 416 10.41 8.48 -5.51
C LYS A 416 9.48 8.99 -4.40
N GLY A 417 10.00 9.89 -3.56
CA GLY A 417 9.28 10.56 -2.48
C GLY A 417 9.62 12.06 -2.35
N SER A 418 10.07 12.74 -3.39
CA SER A 418 10.45 14.17 -3.25
C SER A 418 9.86 15.08 -4.33
N SER A 419 8.86 15.87 -3.95
CA SER A 419 8.08 16.83 -4.76
C SER A 419 6.99 16.21 -5.66
N VAL A 420 5.91 15.63 -5.10
CA VAL A 420 4.80 15.12 -5.97
C VAL A 420 4.26 16.28 -6.82
N TYR A 421 3.89 16.00 -8.07
CA TYR A 421 2.76 16.69 -8.69
C TYR A 421 1.60 15.70 -8.92
N SER A 422 0.50 15.90 -8.19
CA SER A 422 -0.67 15.00 -8.06
C SER A 422 -1.77 15.76 -7.31
N THR A 423 -2.95 15.16 -7.32
CA THR A 423 -4.24 15.73 -6.94
C THR A 423 -4.27 16.27 -5.52
N GLU A 424 -4.81 17.47 -5.37
CA GLU A 424 -5.18 18.10 -4.10
C GLU A 424 -6.68 18.42 -4.13
N HIS A 425 -7.22 18.79 -2.98
CA HIS A 425 -8.66 18.92 -2.75
C HIS A 425 -9.36 19.90 -3.72
N ASN A 426 -10.66 19.71 -3.97
CA ASN A 426 -11.50 20.55 -4.84
C ASN A 426 -11.03 20.67 -6.32
N ASN A 427 -10.67 19.55 -6.97
CA ASN A 427 -10.16 19.54 -8.35
C ASN A 427 -8.91 20.44 -8.54
N THR A 428 -7.87 20.21 -7.74
CA THR A 428 -6.59 20.92 -7.85
C THR A 428 -5.40 19.94 -7.86
N TYR A 429 -4.18 20.46 -8.03
CA TYR A 429 -2.94 19.68 -7.89
C TYR A 429 -1.88 20.55 -7.19
N GLY A 430 -1.02 19.93 -6.39
CA GLY A 430 0.08 20.62 -5.72
C GLY A 430 1.25 19.71 -5.37
N THR A 431 2.08 20.12 -4.40
CA THR A 431 3.40 19.53 -4.16
C THR A 431 3.85 19.60 -2.69
N LYS A 432 4.27 18.47 -2.13
CA LYS A 432 4.84 18.29 -0.77
C LYS A 432 6.13 17.42 -0.83
N THR A 433 6.70 16.85 0.24
CA THR A 433 7.87 15.90 0.15
C THR A 433 7.95 14.84 1.27
N GLY A 434 8.37 13.61 0.94
CA GLY A 434 8.54 12.45 1.84
C GLY A 434 8.21 11.01 1.31
N THR A 435 8.36 9.97 2.17
CA THR A 435 8.10 8.53 1.92
C THR A 435 6.64 8.12 1.66
N SER A 436 5.65 8.87 2.15
CA SER A 436 4.22 8.58 2.00
C SER A 436 3.63 8.67 0.59
N MET A 437 4.39 9.10 -0.43
CA MET A 437 4.06 8.86 -1.83
C MET A 437 5.12 8.07 -2.61
N SER A 438 6.18 7.66 -1.91
CA SER A 438 6.94 6.47 -2.30
C SER A 438 6.06 5.23 -2.12
N CYS A 439 5.34 5.14 -1.00
CA CYS A 439 4.37 4.08 -0.66
C CYS A 439 3.27 3.84 -1.73
N PRO A 440 2.33 4.75 -2.00
CA PRO A 440 1.33 4.62 -3.07
C PRO A 440 1.94 4.61 -4.47
N GLY A 441 3.17 5.10 -4.64
CA GLY A 441 3.95 4.86 -5.86
C GLY A 441 4.21 3.37 -6.07
N ILE A 442 4.72 2.68 -5.04
CA ILE A 442 4.87 1.22 -5.03
C ILE A 442 3.50 0.50 -5.10
N ALA A 443 2.46 0.99 -4.43
CA ALA A 443 1.13 0.37 -4.50
C ALA A 443 0.51 0.43 -5.89
N GLY A 444 0.62 1.57 -6.57
CA GLY A 444 0.21 1.69 -7.96
C GLY A 444 1.04 0.80 -8.90
N ILE A 445 2.37 0.77 -8.75
CA ILE A 445 3.21 -0.17 -9.51
C ILE A 445 2.78 -1.61 -9.27
N MET A 446 2.54 -1.99 -8.01
CA MET A 446 2.09 -3.33 -7.65
C MET A 446 0.75 -3.67 -8.32
N ALA A 447 -0.18 -2.73 -8.44
CA ALA A 447 -1.44 -2.94 -9.18
C ALA A 447 -1.19 -3.22 -10.67
N GLN A 448 -0.22 -2.56 -11.30
CA GLN A 448 0.19 -2.84 -12.68
C GLN A 448 0.82 -4.24 -12.81
N LEU A 449 1.65 -4.65 -11.85
CA LEU A 449 2.27 -5.98 -11.82
C LEU A 449 1.22 -7.09 -11.58
N TYR A 450 0.21 -6.85 -10.73
CA TYR A 450 -0.90 -7.77 -10.52
C TYR A 450 -1.72 -7.93 -11.82
N GLN A 451 -2.04 -6.85 -12.53
CA GLN A 451 -2.68 -6.93 -13.85
C GLN A 451 -1.82 -7.75 -14.82
N ALA A 452 -0.53 -7.44 -14.94
CA ALA A 452 0.39 -8.15 -15.83
C ALA A 452 0.43 -9.65 -15.51
N TYR A 453 0.52 -10.03 -14.23
CA TYR A 453 0.52 -11.45 -13.83
C TYR A 453 -0.82 -12.14 -14.13
N ARG A 454 -1.95 -11.50 -13.82
CA ARG A 454 -3.31 -11.99 -14.10
C ARG A 454 -3.48 -12.29 -15.59
N GLU A 455 -3.07 -11.37 -16.45
CA GLU A 455 -3.19 -11.49 -17.91
C GLU A 455 -2.21 -12.51 -18.51
N VAL A 456 -0.93 -12.47 -18.15
CA VAL A 456 0.10 -13.38 -18.70
C VAL A 456 -0.18 -14.84 -18.31
N ASN A 457 -0.61 -15.09 -17.08
CA ASN A 457 -0.79 -16.45 -16.56
C ASN A 457 -2.26 -16.93 -16.58
N ASN A 458 -3.21 -16.07 -16.96
CA ASN A 458 -4.65 -16.34 -16.93
C ASN A 458 -5.12 -16.85 -15.54
N VAL A 459 -4.83 -16.09 -14.49
CA VAL A 459 -5.20 -16.38 -13.08
C VAL A 459 -5.93 -15.21 -12.43
N THR A 460 -6.73 -15.48 -11.39
CA THR A 460 -7.45 -14.43 -10.64
C THR A 460 -6.51 -13.53 -9.85
N ASN A 461 -5.55 -14.11 -9.11
CA ASN A 461 -4.60 -13.37 -8.28
C ASN A 461 -3.28 -14.14 -8.13
N PRO A 462 -2.12 -13.47 -8.23
CA PRO A 462 -0.84 -14.05 -7.83
C PRO A 462 -0.71 -14.13 -6.29
N PRO A 463 0.19 -14.98 -5.76
CA PRO A 463 0.66 -14.86 -4.39
C PRO A 463 1.42 -13.54 -4.19
N SER A 464 1.06 -12.77 -3.16
CA SER A 464 1.72 -11.50 -2.83
C SER A 464 3.21 -11.67 -2.52
N ALA A 465 3.60 -12.83 -1.97
CA ALA A 465 4.98 -13.21 -1.75
C ALA A 465 5.79 -13.27 -3.06
N LEU A 466 5.23 -13.90 -4.11
CA LEU A 466 5.86 -13.93 -5.44
C LEU A 466 5.98 -12.52 -6.01
N MET A 467 4.95 -11.69 -5.86
CA MET A 467 4.95 -10.31 -6.39
C MET A 467 5.96 -9.41 -5.67
N LYS A 468 6.14 -9.56 -4.35
CA LYS A 468 7.23 -8.90 -3.60
C LYS A 468 8.60 -9.43 -4.06
N CYS A 469 8.77 -10.74 -4.23
CA CYS A 469 10.02 -11.33 -4.73
C CYS A 469 10.42 -10.76 -6.10
N ILE A 470 9.48 -10.71 -7.05
CA ILE A 470 9.67 -10.13 -8.38
C ILE A 470 10.07 -8.65 -8.27
N MET A 471 9.34 -7.87 -7.47
CA MET A 471 9.60 -6.44 -7.28
C MET A 471 11.00 -6.17 -6.69
N LEU A 472 11.39 -6.89 -5.63
CA LEU A 472 12.71 -6.73 -5.02
C LEU A 472 13.85 -7.23 -5.91
N ASN A 473 13.70 -8.38 -6.55
CA ASN A 473 14.77 -8.95 -7.37
C ASN A 473 14.99 -8.19 -8.69
N SER A 474 13.94 -7.58 -9.24
CA SER A 474 14.02 -6.70 -10.42
C SER A 474 14.61 -5.30 -10.16
N ALA A 475 14.82 -4.93 -8.88
CA ALA A 475 15.20 -3.57 -8.51
C ALA A 475 16.58 -3.13 -9.06
N ASP A 476 16.67 -1.84 -9.35
CA ASP A 476 17.87 -1.13 -9.76
C ASP A 476 18.80 -0.94 -8.55
N ASP A 477 19.93 -1.65 -8.49
CA ASP A 477 20.96 -1.44 -7.47
C ASP A 477 21.42 0.04 -7.48
N ILE A 478 21.34 0.68 -6.31
CA ILE A 478 21.70 2.07 -6.03
C ILE A 478 22.18 2.21 -4.57
N GLY A 479 23.20 3.05 -4.35
CA GLY A 479 23.76 3.30 -3.01
C GLY A 479 25.12 2.62 -2.82
N ASN A 480 25.22 1.73 -1.84
CA ASN A 480 26.35 0.80 -1.72
C ASN A 480 26.02 -0.44 -2.56
N PRO A 481 26.99 -1.14 -3.17
CA PRO A 481 26.70 -2.33 -3.98
C PRO A 481 26.02 -3.45 -3.18
N GLY A 482 24.96 -4.03 -3.77
CA GLY A 482 24.08 -4.99 -3.08
C GLY A 482 22.99 -4.29 -2.24
N PRO A 483 22.33 -5.01 -1.31
CA PRO A 483 21.35 -4.39 -0.42
C PRO A 483 22.03 -3.39 0.53
N ASP A 484 21.37 -2.28 0.86
CA ASP A 484 21.81 -1.37 1.93
C ASP A 484 20.65 -0.91 2.84
N PHE A 485 20.96 -0.52 4.08
CA PHE A 485 19.96 -0.09 5.07
C PHE A 485 19.28 1.27 4.77
N ARG A 486 19.48 1.86 3.59
CA ARG A 486 18.95 3.17 3.17
C ARG A 486 17.97 3.02 2.01
N HIS A 487 18.30 2.16 1.04
CA HIS A 487 17.53 1.91 -0.18
C HIS A 487 16.85 0.53 -0.20
N GLY A 488 17.22 -0.36 0.73
CA GLY A 488 16.79 -1.76 0.70
C GLY A 488 17.46 -2.50 -0.44
N TRP A 489 16.67 -3.16 -1.28
CA TRP A 489 17.13 -3.86 -2.49
C TRP A 489 17.33 -2.94 -3.71
N GLY A 490 17.16 -1.62 -3.56
CA GLY A 490 17.42 -0.63 -4.61
C GLY A 490 16.17 0.15 -5.06
N GLU A 491 16.24 0.78 -6.23
CA GLU A 491 15.13 1.53 -6.84
C GLU A 491 14.15 0.61 -7.58
N VAL A 492 12.84 0.82 -7.43
CA VAL A 492 11.84 0.02 -8.14
C VAL A 492 11.91 0.17 -9.66
N ASN A 493 12.05 -0.95 -10.37
CA ASN A 493 12.06 -1.00 -11.82
C ASN A 493 10.89 -1.86 -12.34
N ALA A 494 9.75 -1.21 -12.59
CA ALA A 494 8.52 -1.90 -12.99
C ALA A 494 8.65 -2.60 -14.35
N TYR A 495 9.55 -2.17 -15.22
CA TYR A 495 9.76 -2.78 -16.53
C TYR A 495 10.50 -4.12 -16.41
N ARG A 496 11.57 -4.18 -15.63
CA ARG A 496 12.27 -5.43 -15.29
C ARG A 496 11.35 -6.43 -14.60
N ALA A 497 10.55 -5.98 -13.64
CA ALA A 497 9.53 -6.78 -12.97
C ALA A 497 8.53 -7.41 -13.98
N VAL A 498 8.01 -6.64 -14.93
CA VAL A 498 7.11 -7.16 -15.97
C VAL A 498 7.82 -8.16 -16.89
N ARG A 499 9.07 -7.92 -17.30
CA ARG A 499 9.82 -8.91 -18.11
C ARG A 499 10.04 -10.24 -17.37
N MET A 500 10.21 -10.20 -16.05
CA MET A 500 10.34 -11.40 -15.22
C MET A 500 9.03 -12.22 -15.17
N ILE A 501 7.88 -11.54 -15.20
CA ILE A 501 6.54 -12.16 -15.33
C ILE A 501 6.37 -12.73 -16.75
N GLU A 502 6.60 -11.94 -17.79
CA GLU A 502 6.40 -12.30 -19.21
C GLU A 502 7.23 -13.51 -19.65
N ASN A 503 8.45 -13.66 -19.15
CA ASN A 503 9.33 -14.80 -19.45
C ASN A 503 9.14 -15.99 -18.50
N GLY A 504 8.27 -15.90 -17.49
CA GLY A 504 8.08 -16.96 -16.50
C GLY A 504 9.33 -17.26 -15.67
N HIS A 505 10.15 -16.25 -15.37
CA HIS A 505 11.43 -16.41 -14.67
C HIS A 505 11.28 -16.54 -13.14
N HIS A 506 10.45 -17.50 -12.70
CA HIS A 506 10.20 -17.79 -11.31
C HIS A 506 9.95 -19.29 -11.08
N PHE A 507 10.09 -19.73 -9.83
CA PHE A 507 9.67 -21.04 -9.34
C PHE A 507 9.03 -20.89 -7.97
N ASP A 508 8.01 -21.69 -7.65
CA ASP A 508 7.56 -21.91 -6.28
C ASP A 508 8.12 -23.23 -5.72
N GLY A 509 8.00 -23.40 -4.41
CA GLY A 509 8.34 -24.63 -3.70
C GLY A 509 8.08 -24.55 -2.21
N SER A 510 8.37 -25.63 -1.49
CA SER A 510 8.33 -25.64 -0.03
C SER A 510 9.43 -26.51 0.58
N ILE A 511 9.87 -26.15 1.79
CA ILE A 511 11.01 -26.78 2.47
C ILE A 511 10.65 -27.13 3.93
N SER A 512 11.10 -28.30 4.38
CA SER A 512 10.97 -28.77 5.77
C SER A 512 12.32 -28.78 6.49
N GLN A 513 12.30 -28.80 7.82
CA GLN A 513 13.49 -28.79 8.67
C GLN A 513 14.55 -29.82 8.24
N SER A 514 15.76 -29.35 7.91
CA SER A 514 16.90 -30.15 7.41
C SER A 514 16.68 -30.83 6.05
N SER A 515 15.73 -30.35 5.25
CA SER A 515 15.56 -30.77 3.84
C SER A 515 16.42 -29.89 2.92
N ASN A 516 16.69 -30.38 1.71
CA ASN A 516 17.40 -29.68 0.65
C ASN A 516 16.59 -29.80 -0.65
N ASN A 517 16.34 -28.68 -1.33
CA ASN A 517 15.77 -28.62 -2.67
C ASN A 517 16.80 -28.03 -3.65
N THR A 518 16.78 -28.47 -4.91
CA THR A 518 17.68 -27.94 -5.95
C THR A 518 16.94 -27.54 -7.23
N TYR A 519 17.27 -26.38 -7.77
CA TYR A 519 16.74 -25.86 -9.04
C TYR A 519 17.86 -25.65 -10.05
N THR A 520 17.58 -25.87 -11.33
CA THR A 520 18.51 -25.59 -12.43
C THR A 520 18.10 -24.32 -13.17
N ILE A 521 18.97 -23.32 -13.20
CA ILE A 521 18.81 -22.08 -13.97
C ILE A 521 19.75 -22.15 -15.17
N ASN A 522 19.21 -22.10 -16.39
CA ASN A 522 20.01 -22.10 -17.61
C ASN A 522 20.38 -20.66 -17.99
N VAL A 523 21.61 -20.26 -17.65
CA VAL A 523 22.11 -18.89 -17.85
C VAL A 523 22.70 -18.75 -19.27
N PRO A 524 22.17 -17.85 -20.11
CA PRO A 524 22.68 -17.61 -21.47
C PRO A 524 24.06 -16.92 -21.47
N ALA A 525 24.69 -16.87 -22.65
CA ALA A 525 25.96 -16.19 -22.85
C ALA A 525 25.80 -14.66 -22.98
N ASN A 526 26.89 -13.93 -22.71
CA ASN A 526 27.04 -12.48 -22.89
C ASN A 526 26.15 -11.61 -22.00
N LEU A 527 25.80 -12.09 -20.80
CA LEU A 527 25.16 -11.26 -19.77
C LEU A 527 26.18 -10.35 -19.07
N SER A 528 25.76 -9.16 -18.66
CA SER A 528 26.48 -8.35 -17.67
C SER A 528 26.34 -8.94 -16.27
N ARG A 529 25.15 -9.48 -15.95
CA ARG A 529 24.80 -9.97 -14.61
C ARG A 529 23.65 -10.99 -14.66
N VAL A 530 23.67 -11.93 -13.73
CA VAL A 530 22.49 -12.70 -13.32
C VAL A 530 22.14 -12.31 -11.89
N LYS A 531 20.85 -12.12 -11.60
CA LYS A 531 20.30 -11.96 -10.24
C LYS A 531 19.39 -13.14 -9.93
N VAL A 532 19.50 -13.73 -8.75
CA VAL A 532 18.63 -14.81 -8.25
C VAL A 532 18.25 -14.48 -6.82
N MET A 533 16.95 -14.42 -6.52
CA MET A 533 16.44 -14.17 -5.18
C MET A 533 15.53 -15.32 -4.75
N VAL A 534 15.58 -15.67 -3.47
CA VAL A 534 14.60 -16.53 -2.80
C VAL A 534 13.91 -15.71 -1.71
N TYR A 535 12.58 -15.79 -1.67
CA TYR A 535 11.75 -15.02 -0.76
C TYR A 535 10.64 -15.89 -0.16
N TRP A 536 10.29 -15.66 1.10
CA TRP A 536 9.17 -16.33 1.74
C TRP A 536 8.33 -15.35 2.58
N HIS A 537 7.02 -15.59 2.63
CA HIS A 537 6.21 -15.08 3.74
C HIS A 537 6.51 -15.96 4.94
N ASP A 538 7.24 -15.39 5.88
CA ASP A 538 7.65 -16.09 7.09
C ASP A 538 6.49 -16.15 8.10
N LYS A 539 6.53 -17.15 8.97
CA LYS A 539 5.55 -17.35 10.03
C LYS A 539 5.59 -16.16 11.00
N GLU A 540 4.45 -15.65 11.45
CA GLU A 540 4.41 -14.48 12.33
C GLU A 540 5.19 -14.70 13.63
N ALA A 541 5.99 -13.71 14.05
CA ALA A 541 6.94 -13.87 15.14
C ALA A 541 6.32 -13.62 16.52
N SER A 542 7.00 -14.06 17.58
CA SER A 542 6.67 -13.58 18.93
C SER A 542 7.10 -12.13 19.09
N THR A 543 6.21 -11.28 19.62
CA THR A 543 6.51 -9.88 19.98
C THR A 543 7.58 -9.74 21.06
N SER A 544 7.87 -10.83 21.78
CA SER A 544 8.93 -10.90 22.79
C SER A 544 10.29 -11.35 22.22
N ALA A 545 10.36 -11.81 20.97
CA ALA A 545 11.60 -12.27 20.34
C ALA A 545 12.60 -11.13 20.10
N SER A 546 13.90 -11.46 20.18
CA SER A 546 15.01 -10.55 19.87
C SER A 546 15.35 -10.50 18.37
N ILE A 547 15.06 -11.58 17.64
CA ILE A 547 15.11 -11.67 16.17
C ILE A 547 13.73 -12.12 15.70
N SER A 548 13.19 -11.46 14.67
CA SER A 548 11.84 -11.74 14.19
C SER A 548 11.77 -12.92 13.23
N LEU A 549 12.89 -13.35 12.62
CA LEU A 549 12.91 -14.51 11.73
C LEU A 549 12.46 -15.77 12.49
N VAL A 550 11.57 -16.54 11.89
CA VAL A 550 11.00 -17.77 12.48
C VAL A 550 11.45 -18.98 11.67
N ASN A 551 11.11 -19.04 10.38
CA ASN A 551 11.64 -20.03 9.46
C ASN A 551 12.82 -19.43 8.67
N ASP A 552 13.92 -20.17 8.67
CA ASP A 552 15.25 -19.80 8.20
C ASP A 552 15.65 -20.73 7.04
N ILE A 553 16.00 -20.14 5.90
CA ILE A 553 16.27 -20.82 4.62
C ILE A 553 17.60 -20.30 4.07
N ASP A 554 18.62 -21.16 4.06
CA ASP A 554 19.91 -20.93 3.43
C ASP A 554 19.81 -21.15 1.91
N ILE A 555 20.40 -20.26 1.09
CA ILE A 555 20.61 -20.51 -0.34
C ILE A 555 22.09 -20.54 -0.74
N GLN A 556 22.40 -21.29 -1.79
CA GLN A 556 23.69 -21.23 -2.46
C GLN A 556 23.56 -21.46 -3.97
N LEU A 557 24.11 -20.54 -4.77
CA LEU A 557 24.10 -20.65 -6.24
C LEU A 557 25.45 -21.16 -6.76
N THR A 558 25.43 -22.34 -7.38
CA THR A 558 26.63 -23.00 -7.92
C THR A 558 26.70 -22.82 -9.44
N THR A 559 27.84 -22.31 -9.92
CA THR A 559 28.14 -22.15 -11.35
C THR A 559 28.39 -23.49 -12.08
N PRO A 560 28.31 -23.52 -13.42
CA PRO A 560 28.69 -24.69 -14.23
C PRO A 560 30.15 -25.16 -14.01
N GLY A 561 31.03 -24.28 -13.51
CA GLY A 561 32.41 -24.57 -13.16
C GLY A 561 32.62 -25.11 -11.73
N GLY A 562 31.55 -25.25 -10.93
CA GLY A 562 31.63 -25.72 -9.55
C GLY A 562 32.06 -24.66 -8.52
N ALA A 563 32.11 -23.39 -8.90
CA ALA A 563 32.27 -22.29 -7.94
C ALA A 563 30.90 -21.91 -7.35
N SER A 564 30.82 -21.91 -6.01
CA SER A 564 29.62 -21.57 -5.24
C SER A 564 29.59 -20.10 -4.82
N TYR A 565 28.39 -19.52 -4.81
CA TYR A 565 28.11 -18.15 -4.37
C TYR A 565 27.00 -18.17 -3.33
N ASN A 566 27.34 -17.70 -2.13
CA ASN A 566 26.41 -17.39 -1.05
C ASN A 566 25.68 -16.06 -1.32
N PRO A 567 24.54 -15.80 -0.67
CA PRO A 567 23.80 -14.55 -0.79
C PRO A 567 24.56 -13.33 -0.23
N TRP A 568 23.97 -12.15 -0.45
CA TRP A 568 24.43 -10.88 0.10
C TRP A 568 23.87 -10.64 1.50
N VAL A 569 24.75 -10.33 2.46
CA VAL A 569 24.40 -9.98 3.85
C VAL A 569 25.04 -8.65 4.25
N LEU A 570 24.44 -7.96 5.22
CA LEU A 570 24.97 -6.74 5.84
C LEU A 570 25.49 -7.03 7.25
N ASP A 571 26.30 -6.12 7.81
CA ASP A 571 26.67 -6.12 9.23
C ASP A 571 25.63 -5.33 10.03
N PRO A 572 24.78 -5.98 10.86
CA PRO A 572 23.75 -5.33 11.67
C PRO A 572 24.29 -4.83 13.01
N THR A 573 25.61 -4.71 13.21
CA THR A 573 26.17 -4.15 14.44
C THR A 573 25.77 -2.67 14.57
N PRO A 574 25.22 -2.19 15.71
CA PRO A 574 24.76 -0.80 15.89
C PRO A 574 25.87 0.26 15.89
N ASN A 575 26.47 0.50 14.72
CA ASN A 575 27.56 1.42 14.50
C ASN A 575 27.41 2.08 13.12
N SER A 576 27.36 3.41 13.08
CA SER A 576 27.10 4.17 11.85
C SER A 576 28.13 4.00 10.72
N THR A 577 29.29 3.39 11.00
CA THR A 577 30.27 3.00 9.99
C THR A 577 29.97 1.60 9.44
N LEU A 578 29.64 0.64 10.31
CA LEU A 578 29.36 -0.75 9.93
C LEU A 578 28.04 -0.86 9.15
N LEU A 579 26.99 -0.16 9.61
CA LEU A 579 25.69 -0.02 8.94
C LEU A 579 25.77 0.71 7.57
N ASN A 580 26.95 1.20 7.18
CA ASN A 580 27.21 1.89 5.90
C ASN A 580 28.37 1.23 5.12
N LEU A 581 28.72 -0.02 5.42
CA LEU A 581 29.60 -0.83 4.57
C LEU A 581 28.83 -1.39 3.35
N ASP A 582 29.57 -1.89 2.36
CA ASP A 582 29.02 -2.65 1.24
C ASP A 582 28.59 -4.04 1.71
N ALA A 583 27.61 -4.66 1.03
CA ALA A 583 27.18 -6.02 1.36
C ALA A 583 28.31 -7.04 1.12
N VAL A 584 28.36 -8.08 1.95
CA VAL A 584 29.35 -9.17 1.89
C VAL A 584 28.67 -10.51 1.61
N ARG A 585 29.47 -11.56 1.36
CA ARG A 585 28.96 -12.90 1.09
C ARG A 585 28.87 -13.71 2.38
N GLY A 586 27.66 -14.17 2.70
CA GLY A 586 27.35 -14.94 3.91
C GLY A 586 26.05 -15.72 3.75
N PHE A 587 25.62 -16.41 4.80
CA PHE A 587 24.25 -16.91 4.97
C PHE A 587 23.50 -15.90 5.85
N ASP A 588 22.22 -15.64 5.60
CA ASP A 588 21.44 -14.58 6.27
C ASP A 588 20.49 -15.12 7.36
N ASP A 589 20.96 -15.19 8.61
CA ASP A 589 20.18 -15.65 9.76
C ASP A 589 19.16 -14.62 10.30
N LEU A 590 18.83 -13.58 9.52
CA LEU A 590 17.92 -12.49 9.89
C LEU A 590 16.80 -12.24 8.88
N ASN A 591 17.07 -12.27 7.58
CA ASN A 591 16.15 -11.77 6.55
C ASN A 591 15.37 -12.88 5.84
N ASN A 592 14.05 -12.73 5.73
CA ASN A 592 13.19 -13.64 4.94
C ASN A 592 13.31 -13.45 3.40
N MET A 593 14.48 -13.01 2.95
CA MET A 593 14.78 -12.60 1.57
C MET A 593 16.29 -12.66 1.29
N GLU A 594 16.75 -13.69 0.56
CA GLU A 594 18.16 -13.88 0.21
C GLU A 594 18.38 -13.67 -1.29
N GLN A 595 19.47 -13.00 -1.69
CA GLN A 595 19.80 -12.77 -3.10
C GLN A 595 21.27 -13.07 -3.43
N VAL A 596 21.50 -13.81 -4.51
CA VAL A 596 22.79 -13.94 -5.18
C VAL A 596 22.77 -13.15 -6.49
N THR A 597 23.75 -12.26 -6.68
CA THR A 597 24.08 -11.70 -8.00
C THR A 597 25.45 -12.21 -8.47
N ILE A 598 25.66 -12.42 -9.76
CA ILE A 598 26.95 -12.79 -10.35
C ILE A 598 27.19 -11.96 -11.61
N ASP A 599 28.27 -11.19 -11.61
CA ASP A 599 28.69 -10.33 -12.71
C ASP A 599 29.50 -11.14 -13.75
N ASN A 600 29.29 -10.83 -15.04
CA ASN A 600 29.89 -11.49 -16.21
C ASN A 600 29.77 -13.03 -16.14
N PRO A 601 28.57 -13.60 -15.90
CA PRO A 601 28.41 -15.02 -15.60
C PRO A 601 28.77 -15.91 -16.82
N PRO A 602 29.57 -16.98 -16.66
CA PRO A 602 29.79 -17.97 -17.72
C PRO A 602 28.50 -18.73 -18.04
N ALA A 603 28.17 -18.84 -19.33
CA ALA A 603 26.96 -19.53 -19.79
C ALA A 603 26.88 -21.00 -19.35
N GLY A 604 25.67 -21.47 -19.03
CA GLY A 604 25.37 -22.87 -18.76
C GLY A 604 24.35 -23.09 -17.63
N ASN A 605 24.26 -24.33 -17.17
CA ASN A 605 23.35 -24.72 -16.09
C ASN A 605 23.95 -24.39 -14.72
N TYR A 606 23.33 -23.45 -14.02
CA TYR A 606 23.58 -23.13 -12.61
C TYR A 606 22.66 -23.97 -11.72
N THR A 607 23.16 -24.41 -10.57
CA THR A 607 22.37 -25.12 -9.56
C THR A 607 22.16 -24.22 -8.36
N LEU A 608 20.92 -23.85 -8.07
CA LEU A 608 20.52 -23.21 -6.82
C LEU A 608 20.20 -24.30 -5.79
N SER A 609 20.93 -24.33 -4.68
CA SER A 609 20.57 -25.07 -3.45
C SER A 609 19.67 -24.19 -2.60
N ILE A 610 18.67 -24.79 -1.97
CA ILE A 610 17.77 -24.18 -0.98
C ILE A 610 17.65 -25.17 0.17
N ASP A 611 18.16 -24.79 1.34
CA ASP A 611 18.34 -25.64 2.51
C ASP A 611 17.46 -25.15 3.67
N GLY A 612 16.63 -26.04 4.21
CA GLY A 612 15.70 -25.72 5.31
C GLY A 612 16.41 -25.71 6.66
N TYR A 613 17.30 -24.74 6.87
CA TYR A 613 18.27 -24.70 7.97
C TYR A 613 17.60 -24.76 9.34
N ALA A 614 16.68 -23.83 9.64
CA ALA A 614 15.85 -23.87 10.83
C ALA A 614 14.39 -23.56 10.47
N ILE A 615 13.56 -24.61 10.32
CA ILE A 615 12.14 -24.51 9.96
C ILE A 615 11.28 -24.97 11.16
N PRO A 616 11.19 -24.17 12.25
CA PRO A 616 10.37 -24.50 13.40
C PRO A 616 8.86 -24.49 13.11
N TYR A 617 8.37 -23.97 11.99
CA TYR A 617 6.97 -24.11 11.56
C TYR A 617 6.90 -24.41 10.05
N GLY A 618 7.15 -25.67 9.69
CA GLY A 618 7.20 -26.14 8.31
C GLY A 618 5.93 -26.86 7.82
N PRO A 619 5.88 -27.21 6.51
CA PRO A 619 6.84 -26.81 5.48
C PRO A 619 6.67 -25.33 5.11
N GLN A 620 7.78 -24.58 5.05
CA GLN A 620 7.76 -23.18 4.65
C GLN A 620 7.67 -23.09 3.12
N GLN A 621 6.67 -22.37 2.58
CA GLN A 621 6.60 -22.07 1.16
C GLN A 621 7.56 -20.92 0.81
N TYR A 622 8.28 -21.04 -0.30
CA TYR A 622 9.16 -19.99 -0.81
C TYR A 622 8.95 -19.79 -2.32
N TYR A 623 9.43 -18.65 -2.81
CA TYR A 623 9.40 -18.25 -4.21
C TYR A 623 10.82 -17.88 -4.64
N VAL A 624 11.27 -18.50 -5.72
CA VAL A 624 12.52 -18.18 -6.41
C VAL A 624 12.19 -17.27 -7.58
N THR A 625 12.97 -16.22 -7.80
CA THR A 625 12.93 -15.43 -9.04
C THR A 625 14.33 -15.24 -9.60
N TYR A 626 14.44 -15.03 -10.91
CA TYR A 626 15.73 -14.74 -11.55
C TYR A 626 15.64 -13.70 -12.67
N GLU A 627 16.68 -12.87 -12.78
CA GLU A 627 16.85 -11.91 -13.88
C GLU A 627 18.15 -12.21 -14.63
N PHE A 628 18.07 -12.19 -15.96
CA PHE A 628 19.22 -12.15 -16.85
C PHE A 628 19.35 -10.72 -17.38
N ILE A 629 20.47 -10.07 -17.11
CA ILE A 629 20.73 -8.69 -17.53
C ILE A 629 21.86 -8.73 -18.56
N ASP A 630 21.59 -8.28 -19.77
CA ASP A 630 22.58 -8.18 -20.84
C ASP A 630 23.54 -6.98 -20.64
N SER A 631 24.54 -6.85 -21.51
CA SER A 631 25.53 -5.77 -21.45
C SER A 631 25.11 -4.50 -22.19
N ASP A 632 23.83 -4.31 -22.49
CA ASP A 632 23.38 -3.17 -23.31
C ASP A 632 22.85 -2.00 -22.46
N VAL A 633 22.59 -0.89 -23.14
CA VAL A 633 21.91 0.28 -22.59
C VAL A 633 20.53 0.34 -23.23
N GLU A 634 19.48 0.52 -22.44
CA GLU A 634 18.10 0.40 -22.93
C GLU A 634 17.31 1.68 -22.64
N LEU A 635 16.82 2.37 -23.68
CA LEU A 635 16.09 3.61 -23.51
C LEU A 635 14.70 3.34 -22.90
N THR A 636 14.42 3.95 -21.75
CA THR A 636 13.18 3.77 -21.00
C THR A 636 12.28 5.01 -20.97
N TYR A 637 12.76 6.19 -21.41
CA TYR A 637 11.91 7.35 -21.73
C TYR A 637 12.64 8.38 -22.62
N PRO A 638 11.97 8.99 -23.62
CA PRO A 638 10.66 8.63 -24.18
C PRO A 638 10.76 7.40 -25.08
N ILE A 639 9.77 6.52 -25.01
CA ILE A 639 9.73 5.26 -25.78
C ILE A 639 8.78 5.31 -26.98
N GLY A 640 7.90 6.29 -27.06
CA GLY A 640 6.99 6.53 -28.16
C GLY A 640 5.53 6.73 -27.75
N GLY A 641 4.80 7.48 -28.57
CA GLY A 641 3.42 7.88 -28.31
C GLY A 641 3.25 9.07 -27.37
N GLU A 642 4.31 9.53 -26.67
CA GLU A 642 4.24 10.70 -25.79
C GLU A 642 4.00 12.01 -26.58
N GLY A 643 3.37 12.99 -25.93
CA GLY A 643 3.21 14.35 -26.44
C GLY A 643 4.06 15.33 -25.64
N LEU A 644 5.27 15.61 -26.10
CA LEU A 644 6.21 16.55 -25.47
C LEU A 644 5.99 17.99 -25.98
N VAL A 645 6.30 18.97 -25.15
CA VAL A 645 5.99 20.38 -25.42
C VAL A 645 7.28 21.18 -25.66
N PRO A 646 7.38 21.95 -26.78
CA PRO A 646 8.51 22.83 -27.07
C PRO A 646 8.93 23.70 -25.87
N GLY A 647 10.21 23.68 -25.53
CA GLY A 647 10.79 24.50 -24.46
C GLY A 647 10.53 24.03 -23.02
N GLU A 648 9.79 22.93 -22.80
CA GLU A 648 9.74 22.29 -21.48
C GLU A 648 11.01 21.46 -21.19
N THR A 649 11.21 21.12 -19.91
CA THR A 649 12.31 20.24 -19.47
C THR A 649 11.77 18.83 -19.23
N GLU A 650 12.39 17.84 -19.86
CA GLU A 650 12.05 16.42 -19.71
C GLU A 650 13.27 15.61 -19.22
N TYR A 651 13.04 14.59 -18.42
CA TYR A 651 14.08 13.64 -18.01
C TYR A 651 14.12 12.45 -18.97
N LEU A 652 15.08 12.44 -19.90
CA LEU A 652 15.42 11.23 -20.66
C LEU A 652 15.88 10.14 -19.68
N ARG A 653 15.49 8.88 -19.91
CA ARG A 653 15.78 7.74 -19.01
C ARG A 653 16.33 6.54 -19.77
N TRP A 654 17.18 5.79 -19.12
CA TRP A 654 17.64 4.49 -19.61
C TRP A 654 17.97 3.53 -18.47
N ASP A 655 17.84 2.25 -18.74
CA ASP A 655 18.38 1.19 -17.91
C ASP A 655 19.85 0.91 -18.31
N SER A 656 20.68 0.63 -17.30
CA SER A 656 21.97 0.00 -17.51
C SER A 656 22.50 -0.63 -16.22
N ASP A 657 23.14 -1.79 -16.39
CA ASP A 657 23.84 -2.53 -15.34
C ASP A 657 25.33 -2.14 -15.21
N HIS A 658 25.83 -1.30 -16.13
CA HIS A 658 27.20 -0.84 -16.14
C HIS A 658 27.51 0.08 -14.93
N ASN A 659 28.38 -0.39 -14.03
CA ASN A 659 28.94 0.43 -12.94
C ASN A 659 29.91 1.54 -13.42
N GLN A 660 30.25 1.58 -14.72
CA GLN A 660 31.08 2.62 -15.35
C GLN A 660 30.84 2.64 -16.87
N GLY A 661 30.90 3.82 -17.49
CA GLY A 661 30.78 3.95 -18.94
C GLY A 661 30.24 5.31 -19.38
N LEU A 662 30.30 5.56 -20.69
CA LEU A 662 29.87 6.81 -21.31
C LEU A 662 28.85 6.50 -22.41
N ILE A 663 27.83 7.35 -22.52
CA ILE A 663 26.85 7.32 -23.60
C ILE A 663 26.79 8.65 -24.35
N ASP A 664 26.52 8.56 -25.65
CA ASP A 664 26.10 9.69 -26.47
C ASP A 664 24.58 9.63 -26.67
N ILE A 665 23.92 10.79 -26.61
CA ILE A 665 22.47 10.96 -26.65
C ILE A 665 22.10 11.84 -27.84
N GLU A 666 21.20 11.36 -28.69
CA GLU A 666 20.76 12.03 -29.91
C GLU A 666 19.24 12.08 -30.02
N TYR A 667 18.71 13.07 -30.74
CA TYR A 667 17.31 13.11 -31.17
C TYR A 667 17.19 13.17 -32.70
N SER A 668 16.11 12.59 -33.20
CA SER A 668 15.63 12.77 -34.57
C SER A 668 14.29 13.50 -34.56
N THR A 669 13.99 14.21 -35.65
CA THR A 669 12.68 14.85 -35.90
C THR A 669 11.99 14.29 -37.15
N ASN A 670 12.60 13.30 -37.80
CA ASN A 670 12.19 12.76 -39.10
C ASN A 670 12.29 11.22 -39.15
N GLY A 671 11.90 10.55 -38.07
CA GLY A 671 11.81 9.08 -38.01
C GLY A 671 13.17 8.38 -38.12
N GLY A 672 14.25 9.00 -37.64
CA GLY A 672 15.59 8.43 -37.62
C GLY A 672 16.39 8.59 -38.92
N ASN A 673 15.85 9.27 -39.93
CA ASN A 673 16.57 9.55 -41.19
C ASN A 673 17.79 10.48 -41.00
N SER A 674 17.74 11.36 -40.00
CA SER A 674 18.89 12.14 -39.52
C SER A 674 18.81 12.36 -38.01
N TRP A 675 19.97 12.47 -37.37
CA TRP A 675 20.12 12.60 -35.93
C TRP A 675 20.90 13.87 -35.55
N SER A 676 20.51 14.47 -34.43
CA SER A 676 21.14 15.64 -33.84
C SER A 676 21.60 15.31 -32.42
N SER A 677 22.87 15.57 -32.10
CA SER A 677 23.41 15.40 -30.75
C SER A 677 22.65 16.26 -29.74
N ILE A 678 22.19 15.64 -28.64
CA ILE A 678 21.74 16.32 -27.42
C ILE A 678 22.95 16.51 -26.51
N ALA A 679 23.66 15.43 -26.23
CA ALA A 679 24.81 15.39 -25.34
C ALA A 679 25.76 14.26 -25.74
N THR A 680 27.05 14.42 -25.43
CA THR A 680 28.04 13.36 -25.60
C THR A 680 28.77 13.12 -24.28
N ASN A 681 29.32 11.92 -24.11
CA ASN A 681 30.08 11.51 -22.92
C ASN A 681 29.27 11.66 -21.61
N VAL A 682 27.98 11.35 -21.63
CA VAL A 682 27.13 11.30 -20.42
C VAL A 682 27.44 10.03 -19.63
N GLN A 683 27.56 10.12 -18.30
CA GLN A 683 27.82 8.95 -17.45
C GLN A 683 26.66 7.95 -17.52
N ILE A 684 26.92 6.71 -17.93
CA ILE A 684 25.88 5.68 -18.09
C ILE A 684 25.19 5.33 -16.76
N THR A 685 25.92 5.43 -15.65
CA THR A 685 25.45 5.20 -14.29
C THR A 685 24.42 6.22 -13.80
N ASN A 686 24.29 7.38 -14.46
CA ASN A 686 23.29 8.37 -14.06
C ASN A 686 21.85 7.88 -14.28
N ARG A 687 21.61 7.00 -15.27
CA ARG A 687 20.28 6.53 -15.71
C ARG A 687 19.28 7.66 -16.09
N TYR A 688 19.73 8.92 -16.16
CA TYR A 688 18.95 10.06 -16.65
C TYR A 688 19.78 11.16 -17.31
N TYR A 689 19.13 11.94 -18.19
CA TYR A 689 19.64 13.23 -18.68
C TYR A 689 18.51 14.28 -18.70
N SER A 690 18.79 15.49 -18.23
CA SER A 690 17.82 16.60 -18.23
C SER A 690 17.86 17.35 -19.56
N TRP A 691 16.80 17.23 -20.36
CA TRP A 691 16.73 17.71 -21.73
C TRP A 691 15.72 18.85 -21.87
N GLN A 692 16.13 19.94 -22.51
CA GLN A 692 15.22 20.98 -22.97
C GLN A 692 14.65 20.58 -24.33
N VAL A 693 13.33 20.36 -24.40
CA VAL A 693 12.65 19.92 -25.62
C VAL A 693 12.81 21.00 -26.70
N PRO A 694 13.35 20.68 -27.88
CA PRO A 694 13.70 21.67 -28.90
C PRO A 694 12.45 22.38 -29.46
N ASN A 695 12.62 23.65 -29.84
CA ASN A 695 11.59 24.48 -30.44
C ASN A 695 11.33 24.12 -31.92
N VAL A 696 10.84 22.90 -32.13
CA VAL A 696 10.46 22.28 -33.41
C VAL A 696 9.08 21.64 -33.27
N VAL A 697 8.38 21.40 -34.37
CA VAL A 697 7.09 20.68 -34.37
C VAL A 697 7.20 19.46 -35.28
N THR A 698 6.89 18.27 -34.74
CA THR A 698 6.99 16.99 -35.46
C THR A 698 6.17 15.91 -34.76
N ASP A 699 5.58 15.00 -35.53
CA ASP A 699 4.96 13.73 -35.10
C ASP A 699 5.89 12.51 -35.27
N ASN A 700 7.12 12.76 -35.71
CA ASN A 700 8.11 11.75 -36.09
C ASN A 700 9.42 11.91 -35.28
N ALA A 701 9.33 12.29 -34.01
CA ALA A 701 10.50 12.41 -33.13
C ALA A 701 10.91 11.06 -32.51
N LEU A 702 12.22 10.85 -32.35
CA LEU A 702 12.82 9.70 -31.69
C LEU A 702 14.01 10.15 -30.85
N ILE A 703 14.30 9.47 -29.75
CA ILE A 703 15.56 9.57 -29.01
C ILE A 703 16.38 8.30 -29.29
N ARG A 704 17.71 8.44 -29.35
CA ARG A 704 18.67 7.34 -29.36
C ARG A 704 19.76 7.59 -28.34
N ILE A 705 20.19 6.51 -27.70
CA ILE A 705 21.38 6.45 -26.86
C ILE A 705 22.35 5.42 -27.44
N THR A 706 23.64 5.74 -27.38
CA THR A 706 24.72 4.89 -27.91
C THR A 706 25.76 4.64 -26.82
N ALA A 707 26.03 3.37 -26.51
CA ALA A 707 27.05 2.94 -25.55
C ALA A 707 27.89 1.81 -26.16
N ASN A 708 29.22 1.92 -26.12
CA ASN A 708 30.13 0.84 -26.57
C ASN A 708 29.88 0.29 -28.00
N ASN A 709 29.31 1.12 -28.90
CA ASN A 709 28.79 0.81 -30.26
C ASN A 709 27.41 0.13 -30.32
N ASN A 710 26.81 -0.24 -29.19
CA ASN A 710 25.42 -0.72 -29.12
C ASN A 710 24.47 0.48 -28.97
N THR A 711 23.28 0.39 -29.59
CA THR A 711 22.34 1.51 -29.68
C THR A 711 20.93 1.09 -29.27
N SER A 712 20.31 1.86 -28.38
CA SER A 712 18.88 1.74 -28.07
C SER A 712 18.17 3.06 -28.37
N GLN A 713 16.90 2.98 -28.76
CA GLN A 713 16.12 4.12 -29.23
C GLN A 713 14.63 3.96 -28.89
N SER A 714 13.87 5.05 -29.02
CA SER A 714 12.42 5.02 -28.89
C SER A 714 11.82 3.95 -29.83
N LEU A 715 10.95 3.10 -29.29
CA LEU A 715 10.29 2.00 -29.99
C LEU A 715 9.27 2.52 -31.02
N PHE A 716 8.58 3.61 -30.68
CA PHE A 716 7.66 4.33 -31.54
C PHE A 716 8.00 5.82 -31.57
N PRO A 717 7.53 6.59 -32.58
CA PRO A 717 7.69 8.03 -32.57
C PRO A 717 6.90 8.69 -31.45
N PHE A 718 7.46 9.74 -30.85
CA PHE A 718 6.74 10.68 -30.01
C PHE A 718 6.47 11.98 -30.77
N THR A 719 5.51 12.76 -30.26
CA THR A 719 5.11 14.04 -30.85
C THR A 719 5.75 15.18 -30.08
N ILE A 720 6.35 16.15 -30.76
CA ILE A 720 6.72 17.45 -30.20
C ILE A 720 5.75 18.48 -30.77
N ILE A 721 4.84 19.00 -29.95
CA ILE A 721 3.87 20.05 -30.33
C ILE A 721 3.33 20.77 -29.08
N ASP A 722 2.99 22.05 -29.24
CA ASP A 722 2.54 22.90 -28.13
C ASP A 722 1.06 22.64 -27.74
N VAL A 723 0.70 23.05 -26.51
CA VAL A 723 -0.61 22.82 -25.90
C VAL A 723 -1.57 23.97 -26.25
N PRO A 724 -2.84 23.70 -26.62
CA PRO A 724 -3.80 24.76 -26.88
C PRO A 724 -4.06 25.59 -25.61
N SER A 725 -3.88 26.91 -25.71
CA SER A 725 -4.12 27.87 -24.63
C SER A 725 -5.46 28.58 -24.78
N ASN A 726 -5.94 29.22 -23.70
CA ASN A 726 -7.23 29.92 -23.63
C ASN A 726 -8.45 29.07 -24.05
N LEU A 727 -8.47 27.77 -23.71
CA LEU A 727 -9.67 26.94 -23.90
C LEU A 727 -10.86 27.57 -23.16
N SER A 728 -11.92 27.80 -23.91
CA SER A 728 -13.19 28.35 -23.44
C SER A 728 -14.32 27.47 -23.97
N VAL A 729 -15.27 27.13 -23.09
CA VAL A 729 -16.49 26.39 -23.43
C VAL A 729 -17.66 27.33 -23.26
N TYR A 730 -18.49 27.45 -24.30
CA TYR A 730 -19.69 28.27 -24.32
C TYR A 730 -20.88 27.39 -24.73
N TRP A 731 -22.09 27.76 -24.29
CA TRP A 731 -23.31 27.02 -24.61
C TRP A 731 -23.20 25.51 -24.33
N PRO A 732 -22.83 25.02 -23.13
CA PRO A 732 -22.82 23.58 -22.84
C PRO A 732 -24.26 23.08 -22.63
N CYS A 733 -25.04 22.99 -23.70
CA CYS A 733 -26.48 22.69 -23.67
C CYS A 733 -26.77 21.25 -24.13
N PRO A 734 -27.98 20.71 -23.89
CA PRO A 734 -28.32 19.34 -24.25
C PRO A 734 -28.20 19.01 -25.75
N ASP A 735 -28.31 20.01 -26.62
CA ASP A 735 -28.24 19.85 -28.07
C ASP A 735 -26.82 19.97 -28.63
N SER A 736 -26.06 20.94 -28.14
CA SER A 736 -24.79 21.36 -28.73
C SER A 736 -23.90 22.08 -27.73
N ILE A 737 -22.61 22.16 -28.06
CA ILE A 737 -21.57 22.83 -27.27
C ILE A 737 -20.66 23.62 -28.22
N ASN A 738 -20.38 24.89 -27.89
CA ASN A 738 -19.37 25.68 -28.59
C ASN A 738 -18.04 25.66 -27.84
N PHE A 739 -16.96 25.41 -28.56
CA PHE A 739 -15.60 25.43 -28.03
C PHE A 739 -14.77 26.47 -28.76
N SER A 740 -13.85 27.14 -28.04
CA SER A 740 -12.89 28.08 -28.60
C SER A 740 -11.53 27.98 -27.90
N TRP A 741 -10.43 28.12 -28.64
CA TRP A 741 -9.06 28.16 -28.08
C TRP A 741 -8.08 28.90 -29.01
N ASN A 742 -6.84 29.16 -28.55
CA ASN A 742 -5.77 29.76 -29.34
C ASN A 742 -5.18 28.75 -30.34
N ALA A 743 -4.88 29.18 -31.57
CA ALA A 743 -4.22 28.34 -32.56
C ALA A 743 -2.76 27.99 -32.14
N VAL A 744 -2.41 26.72 -32.25
CA VAL A 744 -1.05 26.20 -32.09
C VAL A 744 -0.38 26.03 -33.45
N ASN A 745 0.90 26.42 -33.54
CA ASN A 745 1.69 26.32 -34.76
C ASN A 745 2.00 24.86 -35.13
N GLY A 746 1.93 24.52 -36.43
CA GLY A 746 2.20 23.18 -36.95
C GLY A 746 1.07 22.14 -36.73
N THR A 747 0.01 22.49 -36.01
CA THR A 747 -1.16 21.62 -35.81
C THR A 747 -1.89 21.32 -37.12
N THR A 748 -2.16 20.04 -37.39
CA THR A 748 -3.01 19.61 -38.52
C THR A 748 -4.48 19.48 -38.12
N SER A 749 -4.74 19.13 -36.85
CA SER A 749 -6.09 19.02 -36.29
C SER A 749 -6.06 19.10 -34.76
N TYR A 750 -7.19 19.42 -34.15
CA TYR A 750 -7.42 19.40 -32.71
C TYR A 750 -8.39 18.28 -32.37
N GLU A 751 -8.16 17.59 -31.25
CA GLU A 751 -9.06 16.58 -30.69
C GLU A 751 -9.64 17.11 -29.39
N ILE A 752 -10.97 17.15 -29.31
CA ILE A 752 -11.73 17.65 -28.15
C ILE A 752 -12.16 16.44 -27.32
N SER A 753 -11.94 16.51 -26.00
CA SER A 753 -12.35 15.51 -25.03
C SER A 753 -13.38 16.05 -24.04
N MET A 754 -14.23 15.15 -23.54
CA MET A 754 -15.21 15.36 -22.47
C MET A 754 -15.02 14.27 -21.41
N LEU A 755 -15.30 14.57 -20.15
CA LEU A 755 -15.26 13.57 -19.08
C LEU A 755 -16.39 12.54 -19.25
N GLY A 756 -16.01 11.29 -19.52
CA GLY A 756 -16.91 10.15 -19.60
C GLY A 756 -17.05 9.42 -18.26
N GLN A 757 -17.27 8.10 -18.31
CA GLN A 757 -17.51 7.29 -17.10
C GLN A 757 -16.27 7.11 -16.21
N LYS A 758 -15.06 7.17 -16.80
CA LYS A 758 -13.77 7.06 -16.10
C LYS A 758 -12.73 8.11 -16.54
N TYR A 759 -12.72 8.48 -17.83
CA TYR A 759 -11.62 9.19 -18.47
C TYR A 759 -12.09 10.36 -19.36
N MET A 760 -11.14 11.20 -19.79
CA MET A 760 -11.36 12.26 -20.79
C MET A 760 -11.47 11.69 -22.22
N ASP A 761 -12.65 11.15 -22.55
CA ASP A 761 -12.97 10.51 -23.83
C ASP A 761 -13.00 11.51 -24.99
N SER A 762 -12.49 11.11 -26.16
CA SER A 762 -12.45 11.96 -27.38
C SER A 762 -13.83 12.04 -28.04
N ILE A 763 -14.46 13.23 -28.02
CA ILE A 763 -15.80 13.46 -28.58
C ILE A 763 -15.79 14.06 -29.99
N PHE A 764 -14.74 14.76 -30.40
CA PHE A 764 -14.69 15.41 -31.72
C PHE A 764 -13.25 15.63 -32.22
N THR A 765 -13.08 15.80 -33.54
CA THR A 765 -11.81 16.24 -34.15
C THR A 765 -12.09 17.28 -35.23
N THR A 766 -11.31 18.37 -35.26
CA THR A 766 -11.55 19.55 -36.11
C THR A 766 -10.25 20.19 -36.59
N THR A 767 -10.29 20.95 -37.68
CA THR A 767 -9.19 21.86 -38.11
C THR A 767 -9.35 23.27 -37.54
N ASN A 768 -10.54 23.62 -37.05
CA ASN A 768 -10.90 24.98 -36.64
C ASN A 768 -10.74 25.16 -35.14
N THR A 769 -10.29 26.35 -34.71
CA THR A 769 -10.09 26.70 -33.28
C THR A 769 -11.30 27.35 -32.61
N ASN A 770 -12.41 27.51 -33.35
CA ASN A 770 -13.75 27.69 -32.81
C ASN A 770 -14.69 26.72 -33.55
N VAL A 771 -15.53 25.99 -32.82
CA VAL A 771 -16.37 24.92 -33.39
C VAL A 771 -17.61 24.67 -32.55
N TRP A 772 -18.71 24.31 -33.21
CA TRP A 772 -19.92 23.76 -32.60
C TRP A 772 -19.91 22.24 -32.76
N VAL A 773 -20.16 21.53 -31.67
CA VAL A 773 -20.21 20.06 -31.58
C VAL A 773 -21.57 19.67 -31.02
N ILE A 774 -22.20 18.61 -31.54
CA ILE A 774 -23.44 18.05 -30.93
C ILE A 774 -23.08 17.49 -29.56
N ASN A 775 -23.85 17.79 -28.51
CA ASN A 775 -23.56 17.24 -27.19
C ASN A 775 -23.76 15.70 -27.20
N PRO A 776 -22.72 14.90 -26.94
CA PRO A 776 -22.83 13.44 -26.99
C PRO A 776 -23.60 12.85 -25.80
N ASN A 777 -23.86 13.64 -24.75
CA ASN A 777 -24.64 13.22 -23.59
C ASN A 777 -25.60 14.35 -23.15
N PRO A 778 -26.82 14.43 -23.75
CA PRO A 778 -27.77 15.52 -23.51
C PRO A 778 -28.24 15.65 -22.06
N ASN A 779 -28.08 14.59 -21.26
CA ASN A 779 -28.48 14.56 -19.85
C ASN A 779 -27.42 15.15 -18.90
N VAL A 780 -26.20 15.41 -19.40
CA VAL A 780 -25.09 15.94 -18.60
C VAL A 780 -25.08 17.46 -18.70
N THR A 781 -25.54 18.09 -17.62
CA THR A 781 -25.64 19.54 -17.42
C THR A 781 -24.41 20.17 -16.77
N ASP A 782 -23.46 19.35 -16.30
CA ASP A 782 -22.17 19.74 -15.74
C ASP A 782 -21.11 18.74 -16.22
N SER A 783 -20.06 19.20 -16.89
CA SER A 783 -18.96 18.34 -17.32
C SER A 783 -17.64 19.08 -17.43
N TRP A 784 -16.58 18.30 -17.61
CA TRP A 784 -15.23 18.79 -17.81
C TRP A 784 -14.78 18.50 -19.23
N PHE A 785 -14.19 19.51 -19.86
CA PHE A 785 -13.83 19.51 -21.27
C PHE A 785 -12.37 19.87 -21.46
N SER A 786 -11.75 19.34 -22.50
CA SER A 786 -10.38 19.71 -22.84
C SER A 786 -10.08 19.51 -24.33
N VAL A 787 -8.90 19.92 -24.77
CA VAL A 787 -8.47 19.84 -26.17
C VAL A 787 -6.97 19.53 -26.26
N ARG A 788 -6.54 18.82 -27.30
CA ARG A 788 -5.12 18.64 -27.66
C ARG A 788 -4.84 18.97 -29.12
N SER A 789 -3.66 19.51 -29.37
CA SER A 789 -3.06 19.63 -30.71
C SER A 789 -2.69 18.25 -31.25
N LYS A 790 -2.86 18.02 -32.56
CA LYS A 790 -2.38 16.83 -33.28
C LYS A 790 -1.63 17.22 -34.54
N MET A 791 -0.61 16.44 -34.87
CA MET A 791 0.12 16.54 -36.12
C MET A 791 0.03 15.18 -36.83
N ASN A 792 -0.68 15.15 -37.96
CA ASN A 792 -1.16 13.93 -38.62
C ASN A 792 -1.87 12.99 -37.63
N ASN A 793 -1.19 11.91 -37.23
CA ASN A 793 -1.67 10.93 -36.23
C ASN A 793 -1.05 11.15 -34.84
N GLY A 794 0.06 11.89 -34.74
CA GLY A 794 0.74 12.21 -33.48
C GLY A 794 -0.14 13.09 -32.59
N LYS A 795 -0.12 12.81 -31.29
CA LYS A 795 -0.94 13.47 -30.27
C LYS A 795 -0.06 14.32 -29.35
N GLY A 796 -0.31 15.62 -29.32
CA GLY A 796 0.26 16.50 -28.30
C GLY A 796 -0.37 16.27 -26.93
N ARG A 797 0.26 16.86 -25.90
CA ARG A 797 -0.35 16.90 -24.57
C ARG A 797 -1.65 17.70 -24.60
N ARG A 798 -2.63 17.22 -23.84
CA ARG A 798 -3.93 17.85 -23.64
C ARG A 798 -3.77 19.08 -22.72
N ALA A 799 -4.56 20.11 -22.97
CA ALA A 799 -4.69 21.26 -22.07
C ALA A 799 -5.18 20.81 -20.69
N ILE A 800 -5.07 21.67 -19.67
CA ILE A 800 -5.80 21.46 -18.41
C ILE A 800 -7.31 21.45 -18.75
N ALA A 801 -8.08 20.56 -18.13
CA ALA A 801 -9.53 20.50 -18.35
C ALA A 801 -10.22 21.71 -17.71
N VAL A 802 -11.29 22.19 -18.35
CA VAL A 802 -12.14 23.26 -17.82
C VAL A 802 -13.53 22.71 -17.55
N ASN A 803 -14.08 23.07 -16.39
CA ASN A 803 -15.47 22.78 -16.05
C ASN A 803 -16.42 23.72 -16.85
N ALA A 804 -17.56 23.20 -17.28
CA ALA A 804 -18.61 24.01 -17.89
C ALA A 804 -20.01 23.44 -17.58
N GLN A 805 -20.92 24.34 -17.15
CA GLN A 805 -22.27 24.01 -16.70
C GLN A 805 -23.35 24.68 -17.56
N SER A 806 -24.47 23.99 -17.76
CA SER A 806 -25.66 24.46 -18.49
C SER A 806 -26.48 25.46 -17.66
N ILE A 807 -25.88 26.57 -17.24
CA ILE A 807 -26.57 27.58 -16.43
C ILE A 807 -27.80 28.13 -17.18
N ASN A 808 -28.99 27.91 -16.58
CA ASN A 808 -30.32 27.90 -17.21
C ASN A 808 -30.83 29.22 -17.83
N SER A 809 -30.01 30.27 -17.92
CA SER A 809 -30.30 31.46 -18.72
C SER A 809 -29.79 31.37 -20.16
N ILE A 810 -28.74 30.58 -20.42
CA ILE A 810 -28.05 30.53 -21.71
C ILE A 810 -28.72 29.53 -22.68
N CYS A 811 -29.09 28.34 -22.21
CA CYS A 811 -29.80 27.33 -23.00
C CYS A 811 -31.29 27.65 -23.23
N SER A 812 -31.70 28.92 -23.09
CA SER A 812 -33.10 29.39 -23.11
C SER A 812 -33.79 29.33 -24.48
N GLY A 813 -33.12 28.76 -25.50
CA GLY A 813 -33.68 28.51 -26.82
C GLY A 813 -34.60 27.29 -26.93
N TYR A 814 -34.71 26.46 -25.89
CA TYR A 814 -35.64 25.33 -25.83
C TYR A 814 -36.84 25.62 -24.91
N GLY A 815 -38.01 25.16 -25.31
CA GLY A 815 -39.27 25.32 -24.58
C GLY A 815 -40.46 25.32 -25.55
N CYS A 816 -41.66 25.64 -25.05
CA CYS A 816 -42.81 25.73 -25.93
C CYS A 816 -42.75 26.96 -26.85
N THR A 817 -42.63 26.71 -28.15
CA THR A 817 -42.61 27.74 -29.22
C THR A 817 -43.98 28.09 -29.79
N ASP A 818 -45.06 27.44 -29.33
CA ASP A 818 -46.42 27.67 -29.85
C ASP A 818 -47.16 28.74 -29.03
N PRO A 819 -47.49 29.93 -29.60
CA PRO A 819 -48.16 31.01 -28.89
C PRO A 819 -49.57 30.71 -28.36
N VAL A 820 -50.17 29.56 -28.68
CA VAL A 820 -51.48 29.16 -28.10
C VAL A 820 -51.37 28.21 -26.90
N ALA A 821 -50.15 27.83 -26.48
CA ALA A 821 -49.91 27.07 -25.27
C ALA A 821 -49.75 27.98 -24.04
N TYR A 822 -50.15 27.50 -22.87
CA TYR A 822 -50.09 28.26 -21.62
C TYR A 822 -48.67 28.48 -21.09
N ASN A 823 -47.74 27.57 -21.40
CA ASN A 823 -46.30 27.69 -21.09
C ASN A 823 -45.47 28.23 -22.27
N TYR A 824 -46.09 28.92 -23.23
CA TYR A 824 -45.38 29.59 -24.31
C TYR A 824 -44.32 30.58 -23.78
N THR A 825 -43.13 30.56 -24.39
CA THR A 825 -42.10 31.58 -24.14
C THR A 825 -41.50 32.09 -25.45
N VAL A 826 -41.44 33.42 -25.58
CA VAL A 826 -40.83 34.13 -26.73
C VAL A 826 -39.30 33.97 -26.79
N LEU A 827 -38.69 33.33 -25.80
CA LEU A 827 -37.27 32.98 -25.79
C LEU A 827 -37.00 31.63 -26.49
N ALA A 828 -37.98 30.72 -26.53
CA ALA A 828 -37.83 29.43 -27.18
C ALA A 828 -37.81 29.60 -28.71
N ILE A 829 -36.76 29.06 -29.34
CA ILE A 829 -36.55 29.00 -30.79
C ILE A 829 -36.62 27.57 -31.34
N VAL A 830 -36.59 26.56 -30.47
CA VAL A 830 -36.77 25.14 -30.79
C VAL A 830 -37.81 24.53 -29.84
N ASN A 831 -38.78 23.81 -30.41
CA ASN A 831 -39.83 23.15 -29.64
C ASN A 831 -39.31 21.85 -29.03
N ASP A 832 -39.43 21.71 -27.71
CA ASP A 832 -39.01 20.53 -26.93
C ASP A 832 -40.14 19.52 -26.69
N GLY A 833 -41.36 19.79 -27.19
CA GLY A 833 -42.55 19.00 -26.92
C GLY A 833 -43.26 19.33 -25.60
N SER A 834 -42.78 20.30 -24.83
CA SER A 834 -43.37 20.67 -23.53
C SER A 834 -44.69 21.46 -23.62
N CYS A 835 -45.15 21.82 -24.83
CA CYS A 835 -46.30 22.71 -25.02
C CYS A 835 -47.58 22.20 -24.34
N CYS A 836 -48.05 22.97 -23.36
CA CYS A 836 -49.23 22.67 -22.58
C CYS A 836 -50.45 23.45 -23.09
N TYR A 837 -51.51 22.73 -23.47
CA TYR A 837 -52.76 23.30 -24.00
C TYR A 837 -53.94 23.19 -23.02
N VAL A 838 -53.73 22.67 -21.81
CA VAL A 838 -54.75 22.50 -20.77
C VAL A 838 -54.23 23.11 -19.46
N ALA A 839 -54.82 24.22 -19.06
CA ALA A 839 -54.55 24.86 -17.78
C ALA A 839 -55.68 24.61 -16.77
N GLY A 840 -55.30 24.50 -15.50
CA GLY A 840 -56.17 24.11 -14.40
C GLY A 840 -55.31 23.70 -13.20
N CYS A 841 -55.94 23.29 -12.10
CA CYS A 841 -55.17 22.93 -10.91
C CYS A 841 -54.32 21.65 -11.11
N THR A 842 -53.00 21.80 -11.09
CA THR A 842 -52.05 20.67 -11.21
C THR A 842 -51.66 20.03 -9.87
N ASN A 843 -52.12 20.59 -8.73
CA ASN A 843 -51.82 20.07 -7.40
C ASN A 843 -52.76 18.92 -7.03
N ILE A 844 -52.23 17.69 -6.97
CA ILE A 844 -52.98 16.46 -6.65
C ILE A 844 -53.69 16.49 -5.28
N SER A 845 -53.26 17.36 -4.36
CA SER A 845 -53.84 17.52 -3.02
C SER A 845 -54.98 18.57 -2.95
N SER A 846 -55.38 19.16 -4.07
CA SER A 846 -56.47 20.14 -4.17
C SER A 846 -57.79 19.51 -4.60
N VAL A 847 -58.91 20.01 -4.08
CA VAL A 847 -60.26 19.42 -4.30
C VAL A 847 -60.77 19.55 -5.74
N ASN A 848 -60.14 20.41 -6.53
CA ASN A 848 -60.40 20.61 -7.95
C ASN A 848 -59.18 20.25 -8.84
N TYR A 849 -58.32 19.34 -8.37
CA TYR A 849 -57.23 18.79 -9.18
C TYR A 849 -57.74 18.26 -10.53
N ASP A 850 -57.11 18.71 -11.61
CA ASP A 850 -57.36 18.21 -12.97
C ASP A 850 -56.15 17.40 -13.45
N SER A 851 -56.32 16.08 -13.57
CA SER A 851 -55.28 15.17 -14.05
C SER A 851 -54.95 15.32 -15.53
N THR A 852 -55.65 16.18 -16.26
CA THR A 852 -55.35 16.58 -17.64
C THR A 852 -54.67 17.95 -17.74
N ALA A 853 -54.65 18.74 -16.66
CA ALA A 853 -53.95 20.02 -16.63
C ALA A 853 -52.42 19.82 -16.54
N CYS A 854 -51.70 20.57 -17.37
CA CYS A 854 -50.23 20.58 -17.44
C CYS A 854 -49.63 21.96 -17.11
N TYR A 855 -50.47 22.94 -16.76
CA TYR A 855 -50.08 24.29 -16.39
C TYR A 855 -51.03 24.80 -15.29
N ASP A 856 -50.47 25.27 -14.18
CA ASP A 856 -51.25 25.81 -13.06
C ASP A 856 -51.76 27.22 -13.41
N ASP A 857 -53.09 27.38 -13.49
CA ASP A 857 -53.75 28.67 -13.67
C ASP A 857 -53.99 29.42 -12.34
N GLY A 858 -53.59 28.83 -11.21
CA GLY A 858 -53.85 29.34 -9.87
C GLY A 858 -55.25 29.01 -9.36
N SER A 859 -56.01 28.13 -10.04
CA SER A 859 -57.35 27.71 -9.59
C SER A 859 -57.33 26.73 -8.42
N CYS A 860 -56.18 26.24 -7.99
CA CYS A 860 -56.06 25.21 -6.94
C CYS A 860 -56.71 25.62 -5.61
N VAL A 861 -57.79 24.92 -5.24
CA VAL A 861 -58.48 25.06 -3.96
C VAL A 861 -57.92 24.04 -2.96
N SER A 862 -57.37 24.51 -1.85
CA SER A 862 -56.88 23.65 -0.75
C SER A 862 -58.02 22.82 -0.16
N ALA A 863 -57.75 21.54 0.11
CA ALA A 863 -58.68 20.67 0.81
C ALA A 863 -58.83 21.08 2.28
N ILE A 864 -60.08 21.28 2.72
CA ILE A 864 -60.48 21.45 4.12
C ILE A 864 -61.36 20.24 4.45
N LEU A 865 -60.78 19.31 5.20
CA LEU A 865 -61.38 18.03 5.55
C LEU A 865 -62.41 18.18 6.68
N GLY A 866 -63.62 17.68 6.45
CA GLY A 866 -64.66 17.61 7.48
C GLY A 866 -65.97 17.05 6.96
N CYS A 867 -66.98 16.92 7.82
CA CYS A 867 -68.31 16.51 7.38
C CYS A 867 -69.04 17.70 6.75
N THR A 868 -69.54 17.51 5.53
CA THR A 868 -70.19 18.56 4.73
C THR A 868 -71.72 18.48 4.72
N ASP A 869 -72.34 17.52 5.44
CA ASP A 869 -73.80 17.47 5.58
C ASP A 869 -74.25 18.36 6.77
N PRO A 870 -75.04 19.43 6.56
CA PRO A 870 -75.47 20.35 7.61
C PRO A 870 -76.43 19.74 8.65
N ASN A 871 -76.84 18.49 8.50
CA ASN A 871 -77.66 17.74 9.46
C ASN A 871 -76.83 16.79 10.34
N ALA A 872 -75.55 16.56 10.02
CA ALA A 872 -74.66 15.69 10.79
C ALA A 872 -74.18 16.36 12.09
N THR A 873 -73.97 15.57 13.14
CA THR A 873 -73.52 16.08 14.45
C THR A 873 -72.06 16.54 14.48
N ASN A 874 -71.29 16.23 13.44
CA ASN A 874 -69.89 16.62 13.22
C ASN A 874 -69.72 17.55 12.00
N PHE A 875 -70.78 18.22 11.54
CA PHE A 875 -70.73 19.19 10.44
C PHE A 875 -69.74 20.32 10.70
N ASP A 876 -68.85 20.59 9.74
CA ASP A 876 -68.02 21.80 9.72
C ASP A 876 -68.45 22.70 8.54
N PRO A 877 -68.98 23.91 8.78
CA PRO A 877 -69.38 24.83 7.72
C PRO A 877 -68.20 25.38 6.87
N ASN A 878 -66.96 25.09 7.24
CA ASN A 878 -65.76 25.45 6.48
C ASN A 878 -65.20 24.29 5.63
N ALA A 879 -65.66 23.06 5.86
CA ALA A 879 -65.18 21.89 5.11
C ALA A 879 -65.64 21.93 3.65
N ASN A 880 -64.72 21.59 2.74
CA ASN A 880 -65.00 21.54 1.30
C ASN A 880 -64.80 20.14 0.71
N THR A 881 -64.34 19.17 1.49
CA THR A 881 -64.35 17.74 1.14
C THR A 881 -64.46 16.85 2.37
N SER A 882 -65.16 15.72 2.22
CA SER A 882 -65.19 14.62 3.20
C SER A 882 -64.20 13.49 2.87
N ILE A 883 -63.48 13.59 1.75
CA ILE A 883 -62.49 12.61 1.27
C ILE A 883 -61.17 13.30 0.91
N SER A 884 -60.05 12.60 1.12
CA SER A 884 -58.72 13.04 0.72
C SER A 884 -57.95 11.91 0.04
N PHE A 885 -57.26 12.24 -1.05
CA PHE A 885 -56.26 11.39 -1.68
C PHE A 885 -54.88 12.02 -1.47
N GLY A 886 -53.94 11.25 -0.91
CA GLY A 886 -52.50 11.58 -0.94
C GLY A 886 -51.99 12.63 0.07
N GLY A 887 -52.83 13.19 0.95
CA GLY A 887 -52.37 14.08 2.01
C GLY A 887 -51.42 13.40 3.02
N ALA A 888 -50.43 14.13 3.52
CA ALA A 888 -49.58 13.66 4.61
C ALA A 888 -50.38 13.47 5.91
N PRO A 889 -50.07 12.48 6.76
CA PRO A 889 -50.84 12.20 7.97
C PRO A 889 -50.61 13.28 9.04
N ASP A 890 -51.61 14.11 9.29
CA ASP A 890 -51.66 14.95 10.49
C ASP A 890 -51.77 14.05 11.72
N ASN A 891 -50.78 14.13 12.61
CA ASN A 891 -50.64 13.34 13.82
C ASN A 891 -50.92 14.16 15.10
N THR A 892 -51.49 15.36 14.97
CA THR A 892 -51.89 16.21 16.11
C THR A 892 -53.21 15.76 16.76
N PHE A 893 -54.00 14.93 16.07
CA PHE A 893 -55.16 14.22 16.62
C PHE A 893 -54.95 12.70 16.53
N GLY A 894 -55.46 11.96 17.52
CA GLY A 894 -55.01 10.60 17.81
C GLY A 894 -55.41 9.53 16.78
N THR A 895 -54.40 8.82 16.26
CA THR A 895 -54.48 7.48 15.64
C THR A 895 -55.65 7.20 14.67
N GLY A 896 -55.56 7.75 13.47
CA GLY A 896 -55.95 7.06 12.22
C GLY A 896 -57.42 6.69 12.02
N GLY A 897 -58.24 7.68 11.66
CA GLY A 897 -59.61 7.48 11.17
C GLY A 897 -59.76 7.75 9.67
N PHE A 898 -60.62 7.00 8.98
CA PHE A 898 -61.08 7.29 7.61
C PHE A 898 -62.58 7.63 7.66
N PHE A 899 -62.98 8.78 7.10
CA PHE A 899 -64.39 9.15 7.00
C PHE A 899 -65.08 8.39 5.86
N ASN A 900 -66.25 7.80 6.15
CA ASN A 900 -67.11 7.15 5.16
C ASN A 900 -68.59 7.31 5.57
N GLY A 901 -69.15 8.48 5.27
CA GLY A 901 -70.48 8.88 5.74
C GLY A 901 -70.49 9.36 7.20
N ASP A 902 -71.67 9.31 7.82
CA ASP A 902 -72.00 10.01 9.08
C ASP A 902 -71.41 9.39 10.35
N GLN A 903 -70.38 8.55 10.25
CA GLN A 903 -69.73 7.92 11.41
C GLN A 903 -68.21 8.00 11.34
N HIS A 904 -67.62 8.32 12.50
CA HIS A 904 -66.19 8.25 12.74
C HIS A 904 -65.79 6.78 12.97
N LEU A 905 -64.72 6.35 12.31
CA LEU A 905 -63.82 5.31 12.82
C LEU A 905 -62.54 5.98 13.30
#